data_AF-A0A6A6WXP1-F1
#
_entry.id   AF-A0A6A6WXP1-F1
#
_cell.length_a   1.000
_cell.length_b   1.000
_cell.length_c   1.000
_cell.angle_alpha   90.00
_cell.angle_beta   90.00
_cell.angle_gamma   90.00
#
_symmetry.space_group_name_H-M   'P 1'
#
loop_
_entity.id
_entity.type
_entity.pdbx_description
1 polymer ?
#
loop_
_entity_poly.entity_id
_entity_poly.type
_entity_poly.pdbx_seq_one_letter_code
_entity_poly.pdbx_strand_id
1 'polypeptide(L)'
;MVNKLGKLDPVWDDLDSTMGQLFMMGFDGTSVTPQIRTLIEKHHLGCILLTAKNLKSAEETTKLCYELQKIAHDSGHPVPLAIGIDQENGGVNSLFDEIYIRQYPSNMGMAAAGSTELAFQVAKATAQEIAACGINWIFGPCLDVLTNARNQPLGVRTAGDDPQEVSAYGVAFMKGYQEAGVVTLGKHFPSYGNLEFLGSTLDVPIITESLEQLSLSALIPYRNAIREGLDSMMVGGCAMSSAGLNAMHACLSEQVVDGLLRTDLNFNGVVVSECLEMDALSHNIGVGGGTVMAVNAGCDVVLLCRSFTVQQEAIKGLKTGIENAMISRERIYNSLRRVLTMKLKCTSWDKALNPPGISFLETLQPSHTALSTKAYNGSITVVRDKNRLLPLSNILDSEEELLLLTPLVKPLAASAASRALSETAATASPEPAAWERSASVMSGERVFRELGRSLARQRSGRILHTSYTANGVRPVHENLINRASAIIVLTADANRNLYQHGFTKHVSMICNMQYTTGGEKREKPLIVVAVSSPYDFAMDTSIGTYICTYDFTETALNSLVKVLYGELSPSGTLPGTISKSQKLQHSKQHWLVETFNEERDALALDALITAVMEGTPPNQRSELSSATSNSFILNHEEVEETHFVVRNSSTQALYGFCSTYFFKTTGTGVIGALFVDPARRKLSIGLSLHNRAIRTLLQREGVKRFQLGARLPSVFLGIPTGHGAERKRLRSWFANLGWNAALSRPVCNMVARNLLNWTPPAGMAKSLASAGSEFDLVYGWEYAGPILDHIKTSSRPGLAEVYKLALSDPTSCGIIRAKRPEDGALLGTVVLYNHHSRLSEYIPPLRDLNEAAGGISSPVISPGVGEYSTLLQGLILLGMRQIKAQGCNACLLDYMDGDGNFDGFSAMGFDVMHNFEEVSCDAATWTMIPPS
;
A
#
# COMPACT_ATOMS: atom_id res chain seq x y z
N MET A 1 -14.45 19.88 -39.95
CA MET A 1 -13.23 19.26 -39.35
C MET A 1 -12.80 17.99 -40.07
N VAL A 2 -13.67 16.98 -40.23
CA VAL A 2 -13.58 15.93 -41.26
C VAL A 2 -15.02 15.60 -41.64
N ASN A 3 -15.41 15.63 -42.91
CA ASN A 3 -16.80 15.29 -43.28
C ASN A 3 -17.03 13.78 -43.09
N LYS A 4 -18.29 13.28 -43.05
CA LYS A 4 -18.63 11.84 -42.86
C LYS A 4 -17.93 10.86 -43.83
N LEU A 5 -17.22 11.37 -44.84
CA LEU A 5 -16.46 10.67 -45.87
C LEU A 5 -14.92 10.73 -45.68
N GLY A 6 -14.40 11.25 -44.57
CA GLY A 6 -12.94 11.30 -44.33
C GLY A 6 -12.17 12.43 -45.04
N LYS A 7 -12.88 13.34 -45.73
CA LYS A 7 -12.29 14.50 -46.41
C LYS A 7 -12.12 15.69 -45.45
N LEU A 8 -10.96 16.33 -45.52
CA LEU A 8 -10.66 17.58 -44.83
C LEU A 8 -11.55 18.71 -45.36
N ASP A 9 -11.84 19.66 -44.49
CA ASP A 9 -12.59 20.87 -44.81
C ASP A 9 -11.74 21.82 -45.70
N PRO A 10 -12.32 22.53 -46.70
CA PRO A 10 -11.58 23.45 -47.57
C PRO A 10 -10.74 24.51 -46.84
N VAL A 11 -11.05 24.83 -45.58
CA VAL A 11 -10.20 25.72 -44.77
C VAL A 11 -8.75 25.22 -44.63
N TRP A 12 -8.51 23.93 -44.83
CA TRP A 12 -7.17 23.31 -44.78
C TRP A 12 -6.47 23.26 -46.15
N ASP A 13 -7.05 23.85 -47.19
CA ASP A 13 -6.35 24.01 -48.47
C ASP A 13 -5.23 25.08 -48.37
N ASP A 14 -5.30 25.98 -47.37
CA ASP A 14 -4.18 26.84 -47.02
C ASP A 14 -3.06 26.03 -46.35
N LEU A 15 -1.91 25.99 -47.03
CA LEU A 15 -0.77 25.18 -46.62
C LEU A 15 -0.10 25.75 -45.38
N ASP A 16 -0.03 27.07 -45.21
CA ASP A 16 0.61 27.68 -44.04
C ASP A 16 -0.21 27.39 -42.77
N SER A 17 -1.55 27.51 -42.83
CA SER A 17 -2.45 27.07 -41.74
C SER A 17 -2.32 25.58 -41.42
N THR A 18 -2.21 24.74 -42.45
CA THR A 18 -2.06 23.29 -42.28
C THR A 18 -0.73 22.91 -41.63
N MET A 19 0.38 23.48 -42.09
CA MET A 19 1.71 23.23 -41.52
C MET A 19 1.80 23.68 -40.06
N GLY A 20 1.19 24.81 -39.71
CA GLY A 20 1.18 25.31 -38.34
C GLY A 20 0.63 24.30 -37.33
N GLN A 21 -0.32 23.46 -37.74
CA GLN A 21 -0.89 22.42 -36.87
C GLN A 21 0.07 21.26 -36.55
N LEU A 22 1.15 21.11 -37.32
CA LEU A 22 2.13 20.03 -37.19
C LEU A 22 3.34 20.44 -36.34
N PHE A 23 3.26 21.57 -35.64
CA PHE A 23 4.30 22.03 -34.72
C PHE A 23 3.78 22.12 -33.30
N MET A 24 4.66 21.76 -32.37
CA MET A 24 4.53 22.03 -30.94
C MET A 24 5.70 22.90 -30.51
N MET A 25 5.39 24.10 -30.00
CA MET A 25 6.42 25.07 -29.65
C MET A 25 6.24 25.61 -28.23
N GLY A 26 7.35 25.72 -27.49
CA GLY A 26 7.40 26.35 -26.17
C GLY A 26 8.02 27.74 -26.19
N PHE A 27 8.06 28.40 -25.04
CA PHE A 27 8.65 29.73 -24.84
C PHE A 27 9.09 29.93 -23.39
N ASP A 28 9.94 30.92 -23.14
CA ASP A 28 10.33 31.31 -21.78
C ASP A 28 9.40 32.40 -21.22
N GLY A 29 9.22 32.41 -19.90
CA GLY A 29 8.46 33.42 -19.18
C GLY A 29 7.05 32.97 -18.83
N THR A 30 6.39 33.75 -17.96
CA THR A 30 5.11 33.40 -17.32
C THR A 30 3.91 34.16 -17.88
N SER A 31 4.09 34.77 -19.05
CA SER A 31 3.07 35.54 -19.77
C SER A 31 3.33 35.41 -21.27
N VAL A 32 2.33 35.70 -22.10
CA VAL A 32 2.45 35.63 -23.56
C VAL A 32 3.54 36.61 -24.05
N THR A 33 4.55 36.08 -24.72
CA THR A 33 5.62 36.88 -25.34
C THR A 33 5.27 37.30 -26.76
N PRO A 34 5.89 38.37 -27.31
CA PRO A 34 5.71 38.74 -28.71
C PRO A 34 6.07 37.60 -29.69
N GLN A 35 7.05 36.77 -29.33
CA GLN A 35 7.52 35.64 -30.13
C GLN A 35 6.45 34.56 -30.25
N ILE A 36 5.89 34.07 -29.13
CA ILE A 36 4.85 33.02 -29.19
C ILE A 36 3.56 33.55 -29.80
N ARG A 37 3.22 34.83 -29.54
CA ARG A 37 2.12 35.51 -30.22
C ARG A 37 2.31 35.48 -31.75
N THR A 38 3.50 35.81 -32.23
CA THR A 38 3.81 35.79 -33.67
C THR A 38 3.65 34.40 -34.27
N LEU A 39 4.08 33.34 -33.57
CA LEU A 39 3.91 31.96 -34.02
C LEU A 39 2.44 31.55 -34.12
N ILE A 40 1.60 31.98 -33.17
CA ILE A 40 0.16 31.69 -33.20
C ILE A 40 -0.53 32.49 -34.31
N GLU A 41 -0.30 33.80 -34.38
CA GLU A 41 -1.01 34.72 -35.28
C GLU A 41 -0.60 34.52 -36.75
N LYS A 42 0.70 34.40 -37.03
CA LYS A 42 1.22 34.39 -38.41
C LYS A 42 1.55 33.02 -38.96
N HIS A 43 1.92 32.08 -38.08
CA HIS A 43 2.32 30.73 -38.48
C HIS A 43 1.30 29.66 -38.09
N HIS A 44 0.12 30.09 -37.61
CA HIS A 44 -1.01 29.21 -37.28
C HIS A 44 -0.63 28.03 -36.39
N LEU A 45 0.29 28.25 -35.45
CA LEU A 45 0.82 27.23 -34.55
C LEU A 45 -0.31 26.47 -33.86
N GLY A 46 -0.32 25.14 -33.96
CA GLY A 46 -1.41 24.32 -33.44
C GLY A 46 -1.21 23.80 -32.02
N CYS A 47 0.03 23.66 -31.57
CA CYS A 47 0.34 23.05 -30.27
C CYS A 47 1.35 23.89 -29.47
N ILE A 48 1.14 23.99 -28.16
CA ILE A 48 1.99 24.71 -27.21
C ILE A 48 2.59 23.72 -26.23
N LEU A 49 3.87 23.88 -25.92
CA LEU A 49 4.51 23.21 -24.78
C LEU A 49 4.66 24.21 -23.63
N LEU A 50 4.06 23.91 -22.48
CA LEU A 50 4.31 24.61 -21.22
C LEU A 50 5.23 23.78 -20.32
N THR A 51 6.16 24.46 -19.66
CA THR A 51 7.13 23.89 -18.72
C THR A 51 7.02 24.61 -17.37
N ALA A 52 7.71 24.12 -16.33
CA ALA A 52 7.76 24.80 -15.03
C ALA A 52 8.17 26.29 -15.11
N LYS A 53 8.90 26.71 -16.14
CA LYS A 53 9.28 28.13 -16.35
C LYS A 53 8.10 29.03 -16.69
N ASN A 54 7.00 28.45 -17.18
CA ASN A 54 5.80 29.18 -17.57
C ASN A 54 4.77 29.29 -16.44
N LEU A 55 4.91 28.47 -15.40
CA LEU A 55 3.83 28.16 -14.47
C LEU A 55 4.18 28.66 -13.06
N LYS A 56 3.32 29.50 -12.50
CA LYS A 56 3.51 30.11 -11.16
C LYS A 56 2.52 29.61 -10.12
N SER A 57 1.24 29.57 -10.50
CA SER A 57 0.11 29.15 -9.68
C SER A 57 -1.01 28.64 -10.60
N ALA A 58 -2.03 28.01 -10.04
CA ALA A 58 -3.20 27.59 -10.81
C ALA A 58 -3.91 28.78 -11.50
N GLU A 59 -3.99 29.93 -10.81
CA GLU A 59 -4.66 31.13 -11.32
C GLU A 59 -3.92 31.74 -12.52
N GLU A 60 -2.62 31.99 -12.39
CA GLU A 60 -1.79 32.55 -13.47
C GLU A 60 -1.71 31.59 -14.66
N THR A 61 -1.70 30.27 -14.40
CA THR A 61 -1.73 29.26 -15.46
C THR A 61 -3.06 29.28 -16.22
N THR A 62 -4.18 29.40 -15.51
CA THR A 62 -5.52 29.53 -16.11
C THR A 62 -5.58 30.75 -17.02
N LYS A 63 -5.06 31.89 -16.53
CA LYS A 63 -4.98 33.13 -17.31
C LYS A 63 -4.09 32.98 -18.54
N LEU A 64 -2.91 32.39 -18.40
CA LEU A 64 -1.99 32.17 -19.52
C LEU A 64 -2.62 31.27 -20.59
N CYS A 65 -3.25 30.16 -20.21
CA CYS A 65 -3.90 29.25 -21.15
C CYS A 65 -5.07 29.95 -21.87
N TYR A 66 -5.88 30.72 -21.13
CA TYR A 66 -6.95 31.51 -21.73
C TYR A 66 -6.43 32.55 -22.73
N GLU A 67 -5.37 33.29 -22.38
CA GLU A 67 -4.77 34.29 -23.29
C GLU A 67 -4.23 33.64 -24.57
N LEU A 68 -3.54 32.51 -24.48
CA LEU A 68 -3.05 31.76 -25.64
C LEU A 68 -4.21 31.30 -26.55
N GLN A 69 -5.26 30.73 -25.96
CA GLN A 69 -6.45 30.29 -26.71
C GLN A 69 -7.18 31.48 -27.36
N LYS A 70 -7.31 32.60 -26.63
CA LYS A 70 -7.93 33.81 -27.14
C LYS A 70 -7.18 34.40 -28.33
N ILE A 71 -5.85 34.42 -28.30
CA ILE A 71 -5.04 34.86 -29.43
C ILE A 71 -5.28 33.97 -30.66
N ALA A 72 -5.28 32.64 -30.48
CA ALA A 72 -5.58 31.72 -31.57
C ALA A 72 -6.98 31.92 -32.15
N HIS A 73 -7.99 32.06 -31.28
CA HIS A 73 -9.38 32.33 -31.68
C HIS A 73 -9.51 33.62 -32.47
N ASP A 74 -9.00 34.73 -31.92
CA ASP A 74 -9.13 36.06 -32.51
C ASP A 74 -8.31 36.19 -33.81
N SER A 75 -7.32 35.32 -34.02
CA SER A 75 -6.55 35.19 -35.26
C SER A 75 -7.20 34.29 -36.32
N GLY A 76 -8.40 33.77 -36.04
CA GLY A 76 -9.17 32.96 -37.00
C GLY A 76 -8.73 31.50 -37.11
N HIS A 77 -8.11 30.92 -36.07
CA HIS A 77 -7.80 29.49 -36.08
C HIS A 77 -9.08 28.65 -36.24
N PRO A 78 -9.10 27.58 -37.07
CA PRO A 78 -10.28 26.74 -37.22
C PRO A 78 -10.58 25.89 -35.97
N VAL A 79 -9.54 25.58 -35.19
CA VAL A 79 -9.60 24.72 -34.01
C VAL A 79 -8.73 25.27 -32.88
N PRO A 80 -9.06 25.01 -31.59
CA PRO A 80 -8.24 25.47 -30.48
C PRO A 80 -6.83 24.90 -30.46
N LEU A 81 -5.95 25.53 -29.68
CA LEU A 81 -4.61 25.03 -29.41
C LEU A 81 -4.68 23.75 -28.57
N ALA A 82 -3.77 22.81 -28.85
CA ALA A 82 -3.42 21.76 -27.91
C ALA A 82 -2.30 22.27 -27.00
N ILE A 83 -2.51 22.29 -25.69
CA ILE A 83 -1.58 22.83 -24.70
C ILE A 83 -1.07 21.66 -23.85
N GLY A 84 0.21 21.35 -24.04
CA GLY A 84 0.94 20.23 -23.47
C GLY A 84 1.73 20.57 -22.21
N ILE A 85 1.83 19.62 -21.28
CA ILE A 85 2.66 19.72 -20.07
C ILE A 85 3.26 18.37 -19.66
N ASP A 86 4.47 18.39 -19.09
CA ASP A 86 5.08 17.28 -18.36
C ASP A 86 4.64 17.28 -16.89
N GLN A 87 3.54 16.58 -16.59
CA GLN A 87 2.97 16.42 -15.25
C GLN A 87 2.93 14.93 -14.86
N GLU A 88 4.09 14.33 -14.57
CA GLU A 88 4.21 12.90 -14.23
C GLU A 88 3.99 12.59 -12.75
N ASN A 89 3.76 13.62 -11.92
CA ASN A 89 3.83 13.56 -10.45
C ASN A 89 5.25 13.24 -9.94
N GLY A 90 5.40 13.08 -8.62
CA GLY A 90 6.69 12.92 -7.97
C GLY A 90 7.74 13.96 -8.41
N GLY A 91 8.92 13.48 -8.78
CA GLY A 91 10.06 14.33 -9.15
C GLY A 91 9.95 15.08 -10.49
N VAL A 92 8.94 14.79 -11.33
CA VAL A 92 8.67 15.47 -12.60
C VAL A 92 7.27 16.05 -12.56
N ASN A 93 7.18 17.26 -12.02
CA ASN A 93 5.94 17.96 -11.81
C ASN A 93 6.10 19.45 -12.20
N SER A 94 5.47 19.85 -13.30
CA SER A 94 5.65 21.19 -13.88
C SER A 94 4.72 22.23 -13.27
N LEU A 95 3.45 21.90 -13.03
CA LEU A 95 2.50 22.81 -12.39
C LEU A 95 2.39 22.47 -10.90
N PHE A 96 2.80 23.42 -10.06
CA PHE A 96 2.66 23.30 -8.61
C PHE A 96 1.93 24.50 -8.02
N ASP A 97 1.02 24.22 -7.09
CA ASP A 97 0.29 25.19 -6.31
C ASP A 97 -0.12 24.51 -5.00
N GLU A 98 0.43 24.96 -3.87
CA GLU A 98 0.18 24.34 -2.55
C GLU A 98 -1.30 24.34 -2.14
N ILE A 99 -2.14 25.18 -2.75
CA ILE A 99 -3.55 25.35 -2.41
C ILE A 99 -4.44 24.55 -3.36
N TYR A 100 -4.13 24.51 -4.66
CA TYR A 100 -5.06 23.94 -5.65
C TYR A 100 -4.55 22.70 -6.39
N ILE A 101 -3.24 22.49 -6.48
CA ILE A 101 -2.65 21.44 -7.30
C ILE A 101 -1.89 20.46 -6.40
N ARG A 102 -2.39 19.23 -6.28
CA ARG A 102 -1.85 18.26 -5.32
C ARG A 102 -0.66 17.53 -5.90
N GLN A 103 0.32 17.27 -5.03
CA GLN A 103 1.39 16.32 -5.31
C GLN A 103 0.90 14.90 -5.10
N TYR A 104 1.38 13.99 -5.93
CA TYR A 104 1.16 12.56 -5.79
C TYR A 104 2.49 11.82 -5.92
N PRO A 105 2.58 10.58 -5.40
CA PRO A 105 3.81 9.80 -5.53
C PRO A 105 4.26 9.66 -6.98
N SER A 106 5.57 9.47 -7.16
CA SER A 106 6.16 9.07 -8.43
C SER A 106 5.53 7.76 -8.94
N ASN A 107 5.70 7.46 -10.23
CA ASN A 107 5.18 6.21 -10.80
C ASN A 107 5.68 4.96 -10.05
N MET A 108 6.94 4.97 -9.60
CA MET A 108 7.49 3.89 -8.78
C MET A 108 6.87 3.86 -7.37
N GLY A 109 6.60 5.02 -6.77
CA GLY A 109 5.89 5.11 -5.50
C GLY A 109 4.45 4.61 -5.60
N MET A 110 3.77 4.89 -6.72
CA MET A 110 2.44 4.34 -7.01
C MET A 110 2.48 2.82 -7.20
N ALA A 111 3.51 2.31 -7.87
CA ALA A 111 3.73 0.87 -7.98
C ALA A 111 3.99 0.22 -6.61
N ALA A 112 4.77 0.89 -5.77
CA ALA A 112 5.05 0.44 -4.41
C ALA A 112 3.80 0.35 -3.53
N ALA A 113 2.83 1.27 -3.73
CA ALA A 113 1.54 1.26 -3.05
C ALA A 113 0.66 0.05 -3.43
N GLY A 114 0.92 -0.61 -4.57
CA GLY A 114 0.35 -1.92 -4.88
C GLY A 114 -1.10 -1.93 -5.37
N SER A 115 -1.63 -0.81 -5.86
CA SER A 115 -3.00 -0.73 -6.43
C SER A 115 -3.05 0.06 -7.73
N THR A 116 -3.44 -0.61 -8.82
CA THR A 116 -3.70 0.00 -10.14
C THR A 116 -4.94 0.89 -10.11
N GLU A 117 -5.93 0.59 -9.27
CA GLU A 117 -7.12 1.41 -9.07
C GLU A 117 -6.75 2.74 -8.43
N LEU A 118 -5.83 2.72 -7.46
CA LEU A 118 -5.30 3.95 -6.87
C LEU A 118 -4.50 4.76 -7.90
N ALA A 119 -3.70 4.11 -8.75
CA ALA A 119 -2.99 4.78 -9.85
C ALA A 119 -3.95 5.44 -10.85
N PHE A 120 -5.05 4.76 -11.22
CA PHE A 120 -6.12 5.35 -12.03
C PHE A 120 -6.75 6.58 -11.37
N GLN A 121 -7.09 6.49 -10.08
CA GLN A 121 -7.68 7.60 -9.32
C GLN A 121 -6.73 8.80 -9.25
N VAL A 122 -5.45 8.56 -8.98
CA VAL A 122 -4.41 9.59 -8.96
C VAL A 122 -4.26 10.25 -10.32
N ALA A 123 -4.17 9.48 -11.41
CA ALA A 123 -4.11 10.05 -12.75
C ALA A 123 -5.34 10.90 -13.07
N LYS A 124 -6.54 10.42 -12.74
CA LYS A 124 -7.78 11.17 -12.95
C LYS A 124 -7.75 12.50 -12.20
N ALA A 125 -7.35 12.48 -10.93
CA ALA A 125 -7.24 13.68 -10.12
C ALA A 125 -6.20 14.67 -10.67
N THR A 126 -4.99 14.20 -11.02
CA THR A 126 -3.95 15.01 -11.66
C THR A 126 -4.45 15.66 -12.95
N ALA A 127 -5.14 14.91 -13.81
CA ALA A 127 -5.66 15.43 -15.07
C ALA A 127 -6.82 16.41 -14.88
N GLN A 128 -7.71 16.19 -13.90
CA GLN A 128 -8.78 17.13 -13.56
C GLN A 128 -8.22 18.48 -13.10
N GLU A 129 -7.17 18.46 -12.28
CA GLU A 129 -6.51 19.67 -11.76
C GLU A 129 -5.88 20.51 -12.88
N ILE A 130 -5.08 19.89 -13.76
CA ILE A 130 -4.45 20.62 -14.87
C ILE A 130 -5.49 21.05 -15.93
N ALA A 131 -6.53 20.24 -16.17
CA ALA A 131 -7.60 20.57 -17.11
C ALA A 131 -8.42 21.78 -16.67
N ALA A 132 -8.63 21.94 -15.35
CA ALA A 132 -9.27 23.13 -14.80
C ALA A 132 -8.50 24.41 -15.17
N CYS A 133 -7.18 24.32 -15.31
CA CYS A 133 -6.29 25.41 -15.70
C CYS A 133 -6.21 25.62 -17.22
N GLY A 134 -6.96 24.86 -18.04
CA GLY A 134 -6.96 24.98 -19.51
C GLY A 134 -5.93 24.12 -20.25
N ILE A 135 -5.16 23.29 -19.53
CA ILE A 135 -4.25 22.30 -20.13
C ILE A 135 -5.07 21.12 -20.66
N ASN A 136 -4.77 20.64 -21.86
CA ASN A 136 -5.59 19.61 -22.51
C ASN A 136 -4.79 18.45 -23.12
N TRP A 137 -3.47 18.45 -22.95
CA TRP A 137 -2.57 17.38 -23.37
C TRP A 137 -1.54 17.09 -22.28
N ILE A 138 -1.52 15.86 -21.74
CA ILE A 138 -0.57 15.44 -20.71
C ILE A 138 0.52 14.56 -21.32
N PHE A 139 1.78 14.83 -20.99
CA PHE A 139 2.92 14.04 -21.46
C PHE A 139 3.14 12.85 -20.55
N GLY A 140 2.16 11.96 -20.54
CA GLY A 140 2.22 10.67 -19.88
C GLY A 140 1.16 9.72 -20.44
N PRO A 141 1.22 8.44 -20.05
CA PRO A 141 2.11 7.86 -19.04
C PRO A 141 3.57 7.65 -19.53
N CYS A 142 4.50 7.53 -18.57
CA CYS A 142 5.84 6.99 -18.83
C CYS A 142 5.73 5.47 -18.96
N LEU A 143 6.11 4.92 -20.11
CA LEU A 143 5.97 3.51 -20.47
C LEU A 143 7.31 2.77 -20.49
N ASP A 144 8.39 3.45 -20.11
CA ASP A 144 9.74 2.91 -20.11
C ASP A 144 9.93 1.85 -19.01
N VAL A 145 10.65 0.77 -19.33
CA VAL A 145 10.97 -0.32 -18.38
C VAL A 145 12.46 -0.28 -18.02
N LEU A 146 12.81 -0.28 -16.73
CA LEU A 146 14.21 -0.29 -16.28
C LEU A 146 14.87 -1.68 -16.44
N THR A 147 15.10 -2.12 -17.67
CA THR A 147 15.64 -3.46 -17.97
C THR A 147 17.06 -3.67 -17.44
N ASN A 148 17.79 -2.61 -17.09
CA ASN A 148 19.14 -2.67 -16.54
C ASN A 148 19.20 -2.17 -15.08
N ALA A 149 19.45 -3.09 -14.16
CA ALA A 149 19.56 -2.78 -12.73
C ALA A 149 20.79 -1.93 -12.37
N ARG A 150 21.82 -1.87 -13.23
CA ARG A 150 23.05 -1.09 -12.96
C ARG A 150 22.93 0.36 -13.38
N ASN A 151 22.21 0.63 -14.47
CA ASN A 151 22.03 1.98 -14.99
C ASN A 151 20.55 2.26 -15.21
N GLN A 152 20.00 3.14 -14.40
CA GLN A 152 18.58 3.48 -14.38
C GLN A 152 18.40 4.97 -14.64
N PRO A 153 18.48 5.40 -15.91
CA PRO A 153 18.51 6.83 -16.26
C PRO A 153 17.20 7.57 -15.91
N LEU A 154 16.09 6.84 -15.78
CA LEU A 154 14.77 7.38 -15.43
C LEU A 154 14.41 7.26 -13.95
N GLY A 155 15.01 6.31 -13.22
CA GLY A 155 14.74 6.08 -11.81
C GLY A 155 13.24 5.94 -11.51
N VAL A 156 12.75 6.73 -10.55
CA VAL A 156 11.36 6.65 -10.04
C VAL A 156 10.27 7.12 -11.02
N ARG A 157 10.65 7.64 -12.20
CA ARG A 157 9.70 8.08 -13.25
C ARG A 157 8.95 6.92 -13.92
N THR A 158 9.42 5.69 -13.77
CA THR A 158 8.71 4.48 -14.21
C THR A 158 8.17 3.71 -13.01
N ALA A 159 7.21 2.82 -13.24
CA ALA A 159 6.72 1.89 -12.22
C ALA A 159 7.80 0.88 -11.78
N GLY A 160 8.79 0.54 -12.62
CA GLY A 160 9.83 -0.42 -12.25
C GLY A 160 10.58 -1.06 -13.42
N ASP A 161 11.11 -2.24 -13.16
CA ASP A 161 11.89 -3.07 -14.10
C ASP A 161 11.10 -4.29 -14.64
N ASP A 162 9.85 -4.51 -14.19
CA ASP A 162 8.98 -5.57 -14.69
C ASP A 162 8.05 -5.04 -15.81
N PRO A 163 8.18 -5.50 -17.07
CA PRO A 163 7.38 -4.98 -18.17
C PRO A 163 5.86 -5.10 -18.00
N GLN A 164 5.39 -6.15 -17.31
CA GLN A 164 3.96 -6.35 -17.09
C GLN A 164 3.41 -5.39 -16.04
N GLU A 165 4.12 -5.18 -14.94
CA GLU A 165 3.76 -4.19 -13.94
C GLU A 165 3.80 -2.76 -14.52
N VAL A 166 4.86 -2.41 -15.27
CA VAL A 166 4.93 -1.12 -15.98
C VAL A 166 3.75 -0.95 -16.94
N SER A 167 3.39 -2.00 -17.68
CA SER A 167 2.21 -1.96 -18.55
C SER A 167 0.91 -1.75 -17.78
N ALA A 168 0.71 -2.44 -16.65
CA ALA A 168 -0.53 -2.36 -15.88
C ALA A 168 -0.72 -0.95 -15.28
N TYR A 169 0.31 -0.41 -14.65
CA TYR A 169 0.28 0.96 -14.12
C TYR A 169 0.21 2.01 -15.23
N GLY A 170 0.97 1.84 -16.32
CA GLY A 170 0.93 2.72 -17.47
C GLY A 170 -0.48 2.83 -18.07
N VAL A 171 -1.16 1.71 -18.30
CA VAL A 171 -2.55 1.70 -18.77
C VAL A 171 -3.51 2.34 -17.75
N ALA A 172 -3.35 2.05 -16.45
CA ALA A 172 -4.18 2.66 -15.42
C ALA A 172 -4.06 4.19 -15.39
N PHE A 173 -2.84 4.72 -15.47
CA PHE A 173 -2.61 6.16 -15.56
C PHE A 173 -3.22 6.76 -16.84
N MET A 174 -2.98 6.12 -17.99
CA MET A 174 -3.54 6.56 -19.27
C MET A 174 -5.06 6.67 -19.23
N LYS A 175 -5.76 5.64 -18.73
CA LYS A 175 -7.23 5.66 -18.61
C LYS A 175 -7.70 6.75 -17.65
N GLY A 176 -6.98 6.97 -16.54
CA GLY A 176 -7.31 8.04 -15.60
C GLY A 176 -7.23 9.43 -16.23
N TYR A 177 -6.18 9.69 -17.01
CA TYR A 177 -6.02 10.94 -17.75
C TYR A 177 -7.13 11.15 -18.79
N GLN A 178 -7.44 10.09 -19.56
CA GLN A 178 -8.48 10.13 -20.61
C GLN A 178 -9.87 10.37 -20.02
N GLU A 179 -10.18 9.74 -18.88
CA GLU A 179 -11.44 9.92 -18.15
C GLU A 179 -11.65 11.36 -17.66
N ALA A 180 -10.58 12.12 -17.41
CA ALA A 180 -10.65 13.54 -17.10
C ALA A 180 -10.77 14.44 -18.34
N GLY A 181 -10.82 13.87 -19.55
CA GLY A 181 -10.94 14.61 -20.81
C GLY A 181 -9.65 15.27 -21.29
N VAL A 182 -8.49 14.74 -20.87
CA VAL A 182 -7.15 15.16 -21.30
C VAL A 182 -6.56 14.07 -22.20
N VAL A 183 -5.98 14.43 -23.35
CA VAL A 183 -5.33 13.44 -24.23
C VAL A 183 -3.94 13.09 -23.70
N THR A 184 -3.53 11.83 -23.91
CA THR A 184 -2.29 11.27 -23.37
C THR A 184 -1.18 11.17 -24.41
N LEU A 185 0.06 11.38 -23.99
CA LEU A 185 1.27 11.14 -24.78
C LEU A 185 2.18 10.14 -24.07
N GLY A 186 2.18 8.91 -24.57
CA GLY A 186 3.06 7.85 -24.10
C GLY A 186 4.51 8.15 -24.49
N LYS A 187 5.46 7.83 -23.61
CA LYS A 187 6.89 8.11 -23.85
C LYS A 187 7.82 7.19 -23.05
N HIS A 188 9.09 7.03 -23.43
CA HIS A 188 9.75 7.58 -24.64
C HIS A 188 10.04 6.45 -25.63
N PHE A 189 9.27 6.36 -26.72
CA PHE A 189 9.38 5.25 -27.65
C PHE A 189 10.71 5.29 -28.43
N PRO A 190 11.40 4.15 -28.67
CA PRO A 190 11.03 2.78 -28.31
C PRO A 190 11.36 2.39 -26.86
N SER A 191 12.35 3.01 -26.22
CA SER A 191 12.58 2.91 -24.77
C SER A 191 13.70 3.85 -24.32
N TYR A 192 13.50 4.54 -23.20
CA TYR A 192 14.56 5.23 -22.46
C TYR A 192 15.03 4.46 -21.21
N GLY A 193 14.45 3.27 -20.96
CA GLY A 193 14.67 2.52 -19.73
C GLY A 193 16.07 1.94 -19.56
N ASN A 194 16.84 1.77 -20.65
CA ASN A 194 18.19 1.22 -20.66
C ASN A 194 19.10 1.95 -21.66
N LEU A 195 19.13 3.27 -21.56
CA LEU A 195 20.05 4.08 -22.36
C LEU A 195 21.48 3.96 -21.84
N GLU A 196 22.42 3.70 -22.74
CA GLU A 196 23.85 3.80 -22.49
C GLU A 196 24.42 5.11 -23.04
N PHE A 197 25.38 5.68 -22.33
CA PHE A 197 26.15 6.86 -22.76
C PHE A 197 27.59 6.40 -22.95
N LEU A 198 28.04 6.26 -24.20
CA LEU A 198 29.38 5.75 -24.54
C LEU A 198 30.47 6.84 -24.51
N GLY A 199 30.12 8.09 -24.17
CA GLY A 199 31.03 9.24 -24.16
C GLY A 199 30.61 10.36 -23.19
N SER A 200 30.59 11.60 -23.68
CA SER A 200 30.15 12.80 -22.95
C SER A 200 28.65 12.75 -22.63
N THR A 201 28.18 13.46 -21.59
CA THR A 201 26.73 13.61 -21.32
C THR A 201 25.97 14.36 -22.42
N LEU A 202 26.72 15.01 -23.34
CA LEU A 202 26.19 15.69 -24.53
C LEU A 202 26.01 14.75 -25.73
N ASP A 203 26.52 13.53 -25.67
CA ASP A 203 26.39 12.56 -26.76
C ASP A 203 24.97 11.97 -26.82
N VAL A 204 24.56 11.55 -28.02
CA VAL A 204 23.25 10.91 -28.23
C VAL A 204 23.19 9.62 -27.41
N PRO A 205 22.22 9.44 -26.51
CA PRO A 205 22.09 8.20 -25.77
C PRO A 205 21.75 7.05 -26.71
N ILE A 206 22.31 5.87 -26.46
CA ILE A 206 22.20 4.72 -27.37
C ILE A 206 21.41 3.59 -26.71
N ILE A 207 20.52 2.97 -27.47
CA ILE A 207 19.90 1.68 -27.17
C ILE A 207 20.75 0.57 -27.82
N THR A 208 21.30 -0.31 -26.99
CA THR A 208 22.16 -1.43 -27.42
C THR A 208 21.40 -2.74 -27.61
N GLU A 209 20.16 -2.82 -27.13
CA GLU A 209 19.28 -3.99 -27.26
C GLU A 209 18.81 -4.18 -28.71
N SER A 210 18.69 -5.45 -29.15
CA SER A 210 18.09 -5.80 -30.43
C SER A 210 16.57 -5.61 -30.41
N LEU A 211 15.96 -5.55 -31.60
CA LEU A 211 14.51 -5.40 -31.71
C LEU A 211 13.74 -6.57 -31.06
N GLU A 212 14.25 -7.79 -31.16
CA GLU A 212 13.68 -8.98 -30.51
C GLU A 212 13.74 -8.86 -28.99
N GLN A 213 14.86 -8.37 -28.45
CA GLN A 213 15.02 -8.14 -27.01
C GLN A 213 14.01 -7.09 -26.53
N LEU A 214 13.93 -5.96 -27.22
CA LEU A 214 12.96 -4.89 -26.93
C LEU A 214 11.51 -5.40 -27.00
N SER A 215 11.17 -6.23 -27.99
CA SER A 215 9.84 -6.81 -28.17
C SER A 215 9.41 -7.73 -27.02
N LEU A 216 10.37 -8.44 -26.41
CA LEU A 216 10.14 -9.33 -25.27
C LEU A 216 10.16 -8.60 -23.92
N SER A 217 10.61 -7.34 -23.87
CA SER A 217 10.72 -6.56 -22.64
C SER A 217 10.13 -5.14 -22.81
N ALA A 218 10.93 -4.17 -23.21
CA ALA A 218 10.64 -2.74 -23.15
C ALA A 218 9.44 -2.30 -23.99
N LEU A 219 9.09 -3.01 -25.07
CA LEU A 219 7.96 -2.67 -25.94
C LEU A 219 6.61 -3.20 -25.44
N ILE A 220 6.59 -4.03 -24.39
CA ILE A 220 5.34 -4.60 -23.84
C ILE A 220 4.37 -3.49 -23.40
N PRO A 221 4.77 -2.50 -22.56
CA PRO A 221 3.88 -1.42 -22.14
C PRO A 221 3.35 -0.60 -23.32
N TYR A 222 4.20 -0.29 -24.29
CA TYR A 222 3.82 0.45 -25.50
C TYR A 222 2.75 -0.28 -26.32
N ARG A 223 2.98 -1.56 -26.62
CA ARG A 223 2.02 -2.40 -27.37
C ARG A 223 0.67 -2.48 -26.67
N ASN A 224 0.67 -2.61 -25.35
CA ASN A 224 -0.56 -2.70 -24.57
C ASN A 224 -1.28 -1.34 -24.50
N ALA A 225 -0.56 -0.24 -24.28
CA ALA A 225 -1.13 1.11 -24.30
C ALA A 225 -1.77 1.43 -25.66
N ILE A 226 -1.12 1.05 -26.78
CA ILE A 226 -1.67 1.21 -28.13
C ILE A 226 -2.99 0.45 -28.28
N ARG A 227 -3.04 -0.82 -27.87
CA ARG A 227 -4.28 -1.64 -27.91
C ARG A 227 -5.40 -1.05 -27.06
N GLU A 228 -5.04 -0.41 -25.95
CA GLU A 228 -5.96 0.23 -25.02
C GLU A 228 -6.37 1.66 -25.44
N GLY A 229 -5.91 2.14 -26.60
CA GLY A 229 -6.36 3.41 -27.17
C GLY A 229 -5.56 4.64 -26.76
N LEU A 230 -4.23 4.50 -26.63
CA LEU A 230 -3.32 5.63 -26.46
C LEU A 230 -3.52 6.70 -27.56
N ASP A 231 -3.63 7.98 -27.17
CA ASP A 231 -3.94 9.07 -28.11
C ASP A 231 -2.73 9.52 -28.94
N SER A 232 -1.56 9.62 -28.30
CA SER A 232 -0.33 10.08 -28.91
C SER A 232 0.90 9.41 -28.32
N MET A 233 2.01 9.43 -29.06
CA MET A 233 3.29 8.82 -28.67
C MET A 233 4.44 9.78 -28.97
N MET A 234 5.35 9.97 -28.02
CA MET A 234 6.62 10.64 -28.26
C MET A 234 7.69 9.63 -28.60
N VAL A 235 8.41 9.88 -29.70
CA VAL A 235 9.56 9.09 -30.13
C VAL A 235 10.83 9.81 -29.68
N GLY A 236 11.68 9.09 -28.95
CA GLY A 236 12.88 9.61 -28.34
C GLY A 236 13.97 10.01 -29.33
N GLY A 237 14.85 10.90 -28.89
CA GLY A 237 16.04 11.37 -29.61
C GLY A 237 17.27 10.49 -29.37
N CYS A 238 17.10 9.18 -29.21
CA CYS A 238 18.18 8.21 -28.94
C CYS A 238 18.64 7.50 -30.21
N ALA A 239 19.90 7.07 -30.24
CA ALA A 239 20.43 6.22 -31.29
C ALA A 239 20.08 4.76 -31.04
N MET A 240 19.97 3.99 -32.11
CA MET A 240 19.82 2.53 -32.07
C MET A 240 20.87 1.93 -32.98
N SER A 241 21.73 1.08 -32.42
CA SER A 241 22.78 0.39 -33.16
C SER A 241 22.70 -1.10 -32.84
N SER A 242 21.81 -1.80 -33.53
CA SER A 242 21.58 -3.24 -33.35
C SER A 242 21.55 -3.96 -34.70
N ALA A 243 21.64 -5.30 -34.67
CA ALA A 243 21.57 -6.11 -35.89
C ALA A 243 20.21 -5.90 -36.59
N GLY A 244 20.21 -5.30 -37.79
CA GLY A 244 19.01 -5.05 -38.59
C GLY A 244 18.34 -3.68 -38.38
N LEU A 245 18.79 -2.87 -37.42
CA LEU A 245 18.27 -1.52 -37.18
C LEU A 245 19.40 -0.58 -36.78
N ASN A 246 19.71 0.38 -37.64
CA ASN A 246 20.70 1.41 -37.40
C ASN A 246 20.07 2.80 -37.61
N ALA A 247 19.93 3.55 -36.52
CA ALA A 247 19.33 4.87 -36.50
C ALA A 247 20.15 5.81 -35.62
N MET A 248 20.57 6.95 -36.16
CA MET A 248 21.26 7.99 -35.38
C MET A 248 20.33 8.66 -34.36
N HIS A 249 19.07 8.89 -34.75
CA HIS A 249 18.00 9.35 -33.86
C HIS A 249 16.71 8.60 -34.20
N ALA A 250 16.10 7.94 -33.21
CA ALA A 250 14.87 7.18 -33.39
C ALA A 250 13.72 8.04 -33.95
N CYS A 251 13.56 9.28 -33.48
CA CYS A 251 12.53 10.21 -33.96
C CYS A 251 12.71 10.68 -35.42
N LEU A 252 13.88 10.46 -36.02
CA LEU A 252 14.18 10.83 -37.41
C LEU A 252 14.27 9.61 -38.34
N SER A 253 13.97 8.41 -37.85
CA SER A 253 14.16 7.16 -38.59
C SER A 253 12.83 6.56 -39.06
N GLU A 254 12.66 6.41 -40.38
CA GLU A 254 11.53 5.69 -40.98
C GLU A 254 11.41 4.25 -40.47
N GLN A 255 12.54 3.57 -40.21
CA GLN A 255 12.52 2.20 -39.70
C GLN A 255 11.90 2.11 -38.30
N VAL A 256 12.09 3.14 -37.46
CA VAL A 256 11.56 3.16 -36.09
C VAL A 256 10.13 3.71 -36.08
N VAL A 257 9.88 4.82 -36.76
CA VAL A 257 8.58 5.49 -36.69
C VAL A 257 7.57 4.81 -37.61
N ASP A 258 7.78 4.79 -38.93
CA ASP A 258 6.83 4.17 -39.86
C ASP A 258 6.92 2.63 -39.87
N GLY A 259 8.12 2.06 -39.76
CA GLY A 259 8.31 0.60 -39.68
C GLY A 259 7.78 0.04 -38.36
N LEU A 260 8.51 0.26 -37.27
CA LEU A 260 8.17 -0.36 -36.00
C LEU A 260 6.88 0.19 -35.35
N LEU A 261 6.73 1.52 -35.22
CA LEU A 261 5.59 2.08 -34.49
C LEU A 261 4.29 2.06 -35.31
N ARG A 262 4.30 2.52 -36.56
CA ARG A 262 3.09 2.56 -37.40
C ARG A 262 2.72 1.19 -37.96
N THR A 263 3.67 0.47 -38.54
CA THR A 263 3.38 -0.79 -39.25
C THR A 263 3.32 -1.96 -38.28
N ASP A 264 4.39 -2.24 -37.52
CA ASP A 264 4.46 -3.45 -36.70
C ASP A 264 3.58 -3.38 -35.45
N LEU A 265 3.57 -2.24 -34.76
CA LEU A 265 2.74 -2.01 -33.57
C LEU A 265 1.33 -1.46 -33.89
N ASN A 266 1.05 -1.17 -35.17
CA ASN A 266 -0.24 -0.66 -35.65
C ASN A 266 -0.74 0.60 -34.91
N PHE A 267 0.17 1.54 -34.63
CA PHE A 267 -0.19 2.79 -33.94
C PHE A 267 -0.80 3.83 -34.89
N ASN A 268 -2.07 4.16 -34.67
CA ASN A 268 -2.81 5.11 -35.52
C ASN A 268 -3.01 6.50 -34.90
N GLY A 269 -2.53 6.74 -33.68
CA GLY A 269 -2.60 8.03 -32.97
C GLY A 269 -1.57 9.06 -33.44
N VAL A 270 -1.45 10.19 -32.74
CA VAL A 270 -0.49 11.25 -33.11
C VAL A 270 0.93 10.84 -32.70
N VAL A 271 1.91 10.96 -33.59
CA VAL A 271 3.33 10.78 -33.26
C VAL A 271 4.02 12.13 -33.13
N VAL A 272 4.71 12.33 -32.01
CA VAL A 272 5.45 13.55 -31.69
C VAL A 272 6.95 13.25 -31.68
N SER A 273 7.75 14.09 -32.31
CA SER A 273 9.22 13.98 -32.21
C SER A 273 9.69 14.36 -30.80
N GLU A 274 10.86 13.86 -30.39
CA GLU A 274 11.65 14.53 -29.34
C GLU A 274 12.01 15.96 -29.79
N CYS A 275 12.39 16.81 -28.83
CA CYS A 275 12.73 18.20 -29.09
C CYS A 275 13.94 18.32 -30.04
N LEU A 276 13.75 18.96 -31.20
CA LEU A 276 14.82 19.12 -32.20
C LEU A 276 15.87 20.18 -31.82
N GLU A 277 15.70 20.87 -30.69
CA GLU A 277 16.69 21.81 -30.14
C GLU A 277 17.85 21.11 -29.40
N MET A 278 17.86 19.77 -29.33
CA MET A 278 18.98 19.02 -28.74
C MET A 278 20.30 19.33 -29.44
N ASP A 279 21.35 19.63 -28.67
CA ASP A 279 22.67 20.02 -29.20
C ASP A 279 23.23 19.02 -30.21
N ALA A 280 23.14 17.72 -29.92
CA ALA A 280 23.63 16.67 -30.80
C ALA A 280 22.90 16.60 -32.15
N LEU A 281 21.63 17.02 -32.20
CA LEU A 281 20.83 17.05 -33.43
C LEU A 281 21.05 18.35 -34.19
N SER A 282 20.98 19.49 -33.48
CA SER A 282 21.11 20.81 -34.07
C SER A 282 22.47 21.04 -34.73
N HIS A 283 23.56 20.52 -34.15
CA HIS A 283 24.91 20.65 -34.71
C HIS A 283 25.19 19.70 -35.88
N ASN A 284 24.66 18.47 -35.85
CA ASN A 284 24.98 17.46 -36.86
C ASN A 284 24.07 17.53 -38.09
N ILE A 285 22.77 17.78 -37.89
CA ILE A 285 21.75 17.71 -38.95
C ILE A 285 21.21 19.10 -39.30
N GLY A 286 21.17 20.01 -38.31
CA GLY A 286 20.45 21.28 -38.42
C GLY A 286 18.95 21.09 -38.26
N VAL A 287 18.25 22.13 -37.79
CA VAL A 287 16.85 22.00 -37.37
C VAL A 287 15.90 21.94 -38.56
N GLY A 288 16.17 22.71 -39.62
CA GLY A 288 15.42 22.60 -40.88
C GLY A 288 15.48 21.19 -41.49
N GLY A 289 16.69 20.59 -41.55
CA GLY A 289 16.90 19.23 -42.03
C GLY A 289 16.23 18.18 -41.13
N GLY A 290 16.43 18.30 -39.80
CA GLY A 290 15.79 17.43 -38.81
C GLY A 290 14.26 17.47 -38.88
N THR A 291 13.67 18.64 -39.16
CA THR A 291 12.21 18.78 -39.33
C THR A 291 11.71 17.97 -40.52
N VAL A 292 12.39 18.05 -41.67
CA VAL A 292 12.03 17.26 -42.86
C VAL A 292 12.17 15.77 -42.60
N MET A 293 13.26 15.36 -41.95
CA MET A 293 13.50 13.96 -41.59
C MET A 293 12.44 13.41 -40.63
N ALA A 294 12.05 14.17 -39.61
CA ALA A 294 11.03 13.75 -38.65
C ALA A 294 9.66 13.52 -39.32
N VAL A 295 9.24 14.43 -40.20
CA VAL A 295 7.98 14.31 -40.93
C VAL A 295 8.02 13.16 -41.94
N ASN A 296 9.14 12.98 -42.64
CA ASN A 296 9.33 11.82 -43.52
C ASN A 296 9.38 10.50 -42.75
N ALA A 297 9.93 10.48 -41.53
CA ALA A 297 9.96 9.30 -40.68
C ALA A 297 8.57 8.84 -40.23
N GLY A 298 7.65 9.76 -39.95
CA GLY A 298 6.29 9.42 -39.48
C GLY A 298 5.75 10.29 -38.35
N CYS A 299 6.52 11.29 -37.92
CA CYS A 299 6.08 12.23 -36.92
C CYS A 299 4.99 13.14 -37.50
N ASP A 300 3.87 13.24 -36.80
CA ASP A 300 2.78 14.15 -37.15
C ASP A 300 3.00 15.54 -36.54
N VAL A 301 3.69 15.62 -35.39
CA VAL A 301 3.99 16.88 -34.70
C VAL A 301 5.48 16.96 -34.40
N VAL A 302 6.11 18.08 -34.78
CA VAL A 302 7.53 18.35 -34.51
C VAL A 302 7.66 19.27 -33.29
N LEU A 303 8.45 18.85 -32.31
CA LEU A 303 8.60 19.54 -31.02
C LEU A 303 9.84 20.46 -30.99
N LEU A 304 9.64 21.71 -30.58
CA LEU A 304 10.69 22.73 -30.40
C LEU A 304 10.48 23.54 -29.12
N CYS A 305 11.42 23.45 -28.20
CA CYS A 305 11.17 23.82 -26.81
C CYS A 305 11.12 25.33 -26.52
N ARG A 306 11.87 26.19 -27.24
CA ARG A 306 12.11 27.55 -26.74
C ARG A 306 12.58 28.59 -27.76
N SER A 307 13.53 28.25 -28.63
CA SER A 307 14.27 29.27 -29.39
C SER A 307 13.49 29.76 -30.61
N PHE A 308 13.06 31.03 -30.58
CA PHE A 308 12.26 31.61 -31.67
C PHE A 308 12.95 31.57 -33.04
N THR A 309 14.27 31.76 -33.09
CA THR A 309 15.04 31.65 -34.35
C THR A 309 15.00 30.22 -34.89
N VAL A 310 15.17 29.24 -34.02
CA VAL A 310 15.16 27.81 -34.37
C VAL A 310 13.75 27.35 -34.78
N GLN A 311 12.72 27.88 -34.10
CA GLN A 311 11.32 27.65 -34.43
C GLN A 311 10.97 28.14 -35.84
N GLN A 312 11.42 29.35 -36.22
CA GLN A 312 11.26 29.85 -37.59
C GLN A 312 12.05 29.04 -38.61
N GLU A 313 13.25 28.57 -38.26
CA GLU A 313 14.06 27.70 -39.12
C GLU A 313 13.31 26.39 -39.45
N ALA A 314 12.68 25.76 -38.45
CA ALA A 314 11.89 24.55 -38.65
C ALA A 314 10.69 24.77 -39.60
N ILE A 315 9.94 25.85 -39.40
CA ILE A 315 8.80 26.21 -40.28
C ILE A 315 9.27 26.41 -41.72
N LYS A 316 10.37 27.16 -41.91
CA LYS A 316 10.97 27.37 -43.23
C LYS A 316 11.48 26.05 -43.84
N GLY A 317 12.08 25.19 -43.02
CA GLY A 317 12.57 23.87 -43.42
C GLY A 317 11.44 22.98 -43.94
N LEU A 318 10.33 22.90 -43.21
CA LEU A 318 9.14 22.14 -43.64
C LEU A 318 8.58 22.66 -44.96
N LYS A 319 8.42 23.98 -45.08
CA LYS A 319 7.94 24.63 -46.30
C LYS A 319 8.81 24.30 -47.51
N THR A 320 10.13 24.46 -47.34
CA THR A 320 11.13 24.14 -48.38
C THR A 320 11.09 22.65 -48.74
N GLY A 321 10.93 21.75 -47.76
CA GLY A 321 10.82 20.32 -48.00
C GLY A 321 9.59 19.93 -48.82
N ILE A 322 8.46 20.60 -48.63
CA ILE A 322 7.24 20.40 -49.43
C ILE A 322 7.41 20.98 -50.84
N GLU A 323 7.94 22.20 -50.96
CA GLU A 323 8.19 22.87 -52.24
C GLU A 323 9.14 22.07 -53.14
N ASN A 324 10.16 21.45 -52.53
CA ASN A 324 11.12 20.58 -53.23
C ASN A 324 10.62 19.14 -53.41
N ALA A 325 9.36 18.84 -53.07
CA ALA A 325 8.75 17.51 -53.14
C ALA A 325 9.49 16.42 -52.33
N MET A 326 10.27 16.80 -51.32
CA MET A 326 10.86 15.87 -50.35
C MET A 326 9.80 15.30 -49.40
N ILE A 327 8.72 16.05 -49.17
CA ILE A 327 7.56 15.63 -48.37
C ILE A 327 6.31 15.76 -49.24
N SER A 328 5.54 14.68 -49.36
CA SER A 328 4.28 14.71 -50.11
C SER A 328 3.20 15.50 -49.35
N ARG A 329 2.32 16.18 -50.09
CA ARG A 329 1.15 16.83 -49.47
C ARG A 329 0.24 15.83 -48.76
N GLU A 330 0.15 14.61 -49.28
CA GLU A 330 -0.62 13.54 -48.66
C GLU A 330 -0.08 13.18 -47.27
N ARG A 331 1.24 13.15 -47.08
CA ARG A 331 1.87 12.94 -45.76
C ARG A 331 1.40 13.99 -44.76
N ILE A 332 1.45 15.27 -45.16
CA ILE A 332 0.99 16.40 -44.35
C ILE A 332 -0.50 16.27 -43.99
N TYR A 333 -1.37 15.95 -44.96
CA TYR A 333 -2.79 15.78 -44.70
C TYR A 333 -3.11 14.57 -43.83
N ASN A 334 -2.35 13.47 -43.95
CA ASN A 334 -2.51 12.31 -43.08
C ASN A 334 -2.19 12.67 -41.62
N SER A 335 -1.10 13.39 -41.39
CA SER A 335 -0.73 13.90 -40.07
C SER A 335 -1.76 14.89 -39.53
N LEU A 336 -2.22 15.83 -40.36
CA LEU A 336 -3.28 16.78 -39.97
C LEU A 336 -4.55 16.07 -39.51
N ARG A 337 -5.02 15.04 -40.23
CA ARG A 337 -6.22 14.27 -39.84
C ARG A 337 -6.07 13.67 -38.44
N ARG A 338 -4.88 13.13 -38.09
CA ARG A 338 -4.63 12.56 -36.76
C ARG A 338 -4.62 13.65 -35.69
N VAL A 339 -3.94 14.76 -35.92
CA VAL A 339 -3.89 15.90 -34.99
C VAL A 339 -5.28 16.46 -34.72
N LEU A 340 -6.10 16.67 -35.77
CA LEU A 340 -7.47 17.14 -35.63
C LEU A 340 -8.36 16.13 -34.89
N THR A 341 -8.20 14.83 -35.18
CA THR A 341 -8.93 13.76 -34.47
C THR A 341 -8.59 13.74 -32.98
N MET A 342 -7.33 13.94 -32.62
CA MET A 342 -6.90 14.04 -31.23
C MET A 342 -7.47 15.29 -30.55
N LYS A 343 -7.37 16.47 -31.19
CA LYS A 343 -7.91 17.73 -30.64
C LYS A 343 -9.41 17.64 -30.36
N LEU A 344 -10.17 17.00 -31.24
CA LEU A 344 -11.61 16.76 -31.05
C LEU A 344 -11.95 16.00 -29.76
N LYS A 345 -11.03 15.20 -29.22
CA LYS A 345 -11.24 14.46 -27.96
C LYS A 345 -11.08 15.33 -26.72
N CYS A 346 -10.24 16.38 -26.76
CA CYS A 346 -9.87 17.15 -25.57
C CYS A 346 -10.33 18.60 -25.56
N THR A 347 -10.64 19.21 -26.71
CA THR A 347 -10.90 20.65 -26.79
C THR A 347 -11.94 21.05 -27.84
N SER A 348 -12.62 22.17 -27.55
CA SER A 348 -13.54 22.90 -28.43
C SER A 348 -13.41 24.39 -28.11
N TRP A 349 -13.85 25.29 -28.98
CA TRP A 349 -13.75 26.73 -28.68
C TRP A 349 -14.50 27.13 -27.41
N ASP A 350 -15.66 26.50 -27.17
CA ASP A 350 -16.43 26.68 -25.94
C ASP A 350 -15.63 26.26 -24.69
N LYS A 351 -15.01 25.07 -24.71
CA LYS A 351 -14.18 24.57 -23.61
C LYS A 351 -12.90 25.40 -23.43
N ALA A 352 -12.25 25.80 -24.54
CA ALA A 352 -10.97 26.48 -24.54
C ALA A 352 -11.06 27.92 -24.03
N LEU A 353 -12.16 28.62 -24.30
CA LEU A 353 -12.38 30.01 -23.88
C LEU A 353 -13.04 30.11 -22.50
N ASN A 354 -13.55 29.01 -21.95
CA ASN A 354 -14.19 28.95 -20.63
C ASN A 354 -13.53 27.89 -19.73
N PRO A 355 -12.24 28.02 -19.37
CA PRO A 355 -11.62 27.10 -18.42
C PRO A 355 -12.30 27.21 -17.04
N PRO A 356 -12.56 26.09 -16.33
CA PRO A 356 -13.23 26.12 -15.02
C PRO A 356 -12.50 26.94 -13.95
N GLY A 357 -11.16 26.97 -14.01
CA GLY A 357 -10.32 27.77 -13.13
C GLY A 357 -10.43 27.41 -11.64
N ILE A 358 -10.15 28.40 -10.79
CA ILE A 358 -10.03 28.24 -9.33
C ILE A 358 -11.32 27.74 -8.68
N SER A 359 -12.48 28.25 -9.12
CA SER A 359 -13.78 27.87 -8.54
C SER A 359 -14.04 26.37 -8.55
N PHE A 360 -13.61 25.68 -9.61
CA PHE A 360 -13.73 24.23 -9.71
C PHE A 360 -12.66 23.51 -8.89
N LEU A 361 -11.42 24.01 -8.90
CA LEU A 361 -10.32 23.46 -8.10
C LEU A 361 -10.62 23.47 -6.59
N GLU A 362 -11.27 24.52 -6.09
CA GLU A 362 -11.75 24.60 -4.70
C GLU A 362 -12.67 23.42 -4.32
N THR A 363 -13.53 22.97 -5.25
CA THR A 363 -14.43 21.84 -5.01
C THR A 363 -13.70 20.49 -4.97
N LEU A 364 -12.60 20.36 -5.73
CA LEU A 364 -11.82 19.11 -5.81
C LEU A 364 -10.84 18.96 -4.64
N GLN A 365 -10.32 20.09 -4.14
CA GLN A 365 -9.21 20.18 -3.20
C GLN A 365 -9.32 19.24 -1.99
N PRO A 366 -10.46 19.12 -1.28
CA PRO A 366 -10.54 18.26 -0.10
C PRO A 366 -10.37 16.77 -0.45
N SER A 367 -11.02 16.33 -1.52
CA SER A 367 -10.98 14.94 -1.97
C SER A 367 -9.61 14.54 -2.52
N HIS A 368 -8.97 15.44 -3.27
CA HIS A 368 -7.65 15.25 -3.85
C HIS A 368 -6.55 15.27 -2.77
N THR A 369 -6.71 16.09 -1.73
CA THR A 369 -5.79 16.10 -0.56
C THR A 369 -5.85 14.77 0.20
N ALA A 370 -7.06 14.23 0.41
CA ALA A 370 -7.22 12.92 1.03
C ALA A 370 -6.62 11.80 0.16
N LEU A 371 -6.81 11.87 -1.16
CA LEU A 371 -6.25 10.92 -2.11
C LEU A 371 -4.71 10.95 -2.13
N SER A 372 -4.12 12.15 -2.20
CA SER A 372 -2.67 12.37 -2.13
C SER A 372 -2.09 11.76 -0.85
N THR A 373 -2.70 12.08 0.30
CA THR A 373 -2.27 11.53 1.60
C THR A 373 -2.36 10.00 1.62
N LYS A 374 -3.45 9.42 1.10
CA LYS A 374 -3.62 7.97 1.00
C LYS A 374 -2.54 7.33 0.12
N ALA A 375 -2.22 7.95 -1.01
CA ALA A 375 -1.22 7.46 -1.95
C ALA A 375 0.19 7.48 -1.35
N TYR A 376 0.61 8.59 -0.73
CA TYR A 376 1.90 8.67 -0.05
C TYR A 376 2.01 7.75 1.16
N ASN A 377 0.97 7.64 1.98
CA ASN A 377 0.96 6.69 3.10
C ASN A 377 1.11 5.24 2.60
N GLY A 378 0.48 4.92 1.46
CA GLY A 378 0.55 3.62 0.83
C GLY A 378 1.91 3.30 0.21
N SER A 379 2.67 4.32 -0.22
CA SER A 379 3.92 4.14 -0.96
C SER A 379 5.15 3.91 -0.08
N ILE A 380 5.14 4.27 1.21
CA ILE A 380 6.34 4.12 2.06
C ILE A 380 6.65 2.64 2.29
N THR A 381 7.85 2.23 1.87
CA THR A 381 8.30 0.83 1.92
C THR A 381 9.43 0.68 2.92
N VAL A 382 9.22 -0.13 3.96
CA VAL A 382 10.33 -0.62 4.80
C VAL A 382 10.87 -1.90 4.17
N VAL A 383 11.98 -1.78 3.43
CA VAL A 383 12.60 -2.91 2.72
C VAL A 383 13.16 -3.93 3.71
N ARG A 384 13.75 -3.44 4.81
CA ARG A 384 14.26 -4.27 5.91
C ARG A 384 14.43 -3.43 7.17
N ASP A 385 14.29 -4.09 8.31
CA ASP A 385 14.57 -3.54 9.63
C ASP A 385 15.14 -4.65 10.54
N LYS A 386 16.41 -5.01 10.30
CA LYS A 386 17.03 -6.20 10.93
C LYS A 386 17.02 -6.15 12.45
N ASN A 387 17.31 -4.98 13.01
CA ASN A 387 17.46 -4.76 14.45
C ASN A 387 16.19 -4.18 15.09
N ARG A 388 15.06 -4.15 14.38
CA ARG A 388 13.77 -3.59 14.85
C ARG A 388 13.92 -2.16 15.39
N LEU A 389 14.64 -1.32 14.64
CA LEU A 389 14.90 0.08 15.02
C LEU A 389 13.65 0.95 14.92
N LEU A 390 12.59 0.45 14.26
CA LEU A 390 11.32 1.15 14.08
C LEU A 390 10.23 0.64 15.03
N PRO A 391 9.40 1.53 15.60
CA PRO A 391 9.55 2.99 15.59
C PRO A 391 10.77 3.47 16.39
N LEU A 392 11.26 4.67 16.07
CA LEU A 392 12.40 5.34 16.74
C LEU A 392 12.21 5.46 18.25
N SER A 393 10.97 5.55 18.73
CA SER A 393 10.63 5.55 20.15
C SER A 393 11.05 4.28 20.90
N ASN A 394 11.39 3.20 20.19
CA ASN A 394 11.89 1.97 20.81
C ASN A 394 13.38 2.03 21.15
N ILE A 395 14.13 2.95 20.52
CA ILE A 395 15.60 2.97 20.58
C ILE A 395 16.16 4.30 21.07
N LEU A 396 15.29 5.29 21.31
CA LEU A 396 15.70 6.64 21.64
C LEU A 396 14.77 7.31 22.66
N ASP A 397 15.35 7.85 23.73
CA ASP A 397 14.64 8.65 24.73
C ASP A 397 14.49 10.13 24.29
N SER A 398 13.64 10.91 24.98
CA SER A 398 13.33 12.31 24.60
C SER A 398 14.54 13.24 24.65
N GLU A 399 15.50 13.01 25.55
CA GLU A 399 16.68 13.87 25.74
C GLU A 399 17.83 13.53 24.78
N GLU A 400 17.77 12.39 24.09
CA GLU A 400 18.87 11.91 23.25
C GLU A 400 18.93 12.58 21.87
N GLU A 401 20.14 12.79 21.35
CA GLU A 401 20.36 13.48 20.08
C GLU A 401 20.18 12.54 18.87
N LEU A 402 19.33 12.94 17.92
CA LEU A 402 19.17 12.28 16.62
C LEU A 402 19.96 13.06 15.55
N LEU A 403 20.80 12.38 14.78
CA LEU A 403 21.53 12.97 13.67
C LEU A 403 20.88 12.65 12.33
N LEU A 404 20.52 13.69 11.58
CA LEU A 404 20.02 13.63 10.21
C LEU A 404 21.12 14.07 9.23
N LEU A 405 21.52 13.17 8.33
CA LEU A 405 22.52 13.39 7.28
C LEU A 405 21.84 13.37 5.92
N THR A 406 21.88 14.48 5.19
CA THR A 406 21.13 14.63 3.91
C THR A 406 22.03 14.99 2.73
N PRO A 407 21.74 14.47 1.51
CA PRO A 407 22.49 14.83 0.32
C PRO A 407 22.03 16.19 -0.22
N LEU A 408 22.78 16.74 -1.17
CA LEU A 408 22.31 17.83 -2.03
C LEU A 408 21.60 17.24 -3.26
N VAL A 409 20.33 17.62 -3.47
CA VAL A 409 19.49 17.04 -4.54
C VAL A 409 19.31 18.03 -5.68
N LYS A 410 19.21 17.52 -6.91
CA LYS A 410 18.82 18.28 -8.11
C LYS A 410 17.47 17.74 -8.62
N PRO A 411 16.59 18.59 -9.17
CA PRO A 411 15.34 18.15 -9.79
C PRO A 411 15.57 17.16 -10.92
N LEU A 412 14.60 16.27 -11.17
CA LEU A 412 14.66 15.32 -12.27
C LEU A 412 14.29 16.02 -13.59
N ALA A 413 15.07 15.79 -14.64
CA ALA A 413 14.76 16.30 -15.97
C ALA A 413 13.64 15.48 -16.63
N ALA A 414 12.68 16.18 -17.25
CA ALA A 414 11.54 15.56 -17.94
C ALA A 414 11.95 14.85 -19.24
N SER A 415 12.94 15.37 -19.97
CA SER A 415 13.43 14.79 -21.23
C SER A 415 14.95 14.92 -21.38
N ALA A 416 15.51 14.26 -22.40
CA ALA A 416 16.93 14.40 -22.75
C ALA A 416 17.27 15.85 -23.11
N ALA A 417 16.39 16.52 -23.87
CA ALA A 417 16.53 17.93 -24.21
C ALA A 417 16.46 18.84 -22.97
N SER A 418 15.51 18.59 -22.07
CA SER A 418 15.40 19.33 -20.80
C SER A 418 16.68 19.21 -19.96
N ARG A 419 17.31 18.03 -19.96
CA ARG A 419 18.60 17.78 -19.28
C ARG A 419 19.75 18.58 -19.90
N ALA A 420 19.93 18.47 -21.22
CA ALA A 420 20.97 19.20 -21.94
C ALA A 420 20.85 20.72 -21.75
N LEU A 421 19.62 21.26 -21.84
CA LEU A 421 19.33 22.68 -21.63
C LEU A 421 19.58 23.15 -20.19
N SER A 422 19.34 22.29 -19.19
CA SER A 422 19.61 22.61 -17.78
C SER A 422 21.12 22.65 -17.49
N GLU A 423 21.90 21.77 -18.12
CA GLU A 423 23.36 21.72 -17.97
C GLU A 423 24.03 22.96 -18.58
N THR A 424 23.53 23.46 -19.73
CA THR A 424 24.03 24.72 -20.35
C THR A 424 23.66 25.97 -19.55
N ALA A 425 22.53 25.98 -18.84
CA ALA A 425 22.12 27.13 -18.02
C ALA A 425 22.90 27.23 -16.70
N ALA A 426 23.32 26.10 -16.12
CA ALA A 426 24.06 26.05 -14.86
C ALA A 426 25.46 26.70 -14.92
N THR A 427 25.99 26.93 -16.12
CA THR A 427 27.27 27.63 -16.32
C THR A 427 27.14 29.15 -16.36
N ALA A 428 25.92 29.70 -16.37
CA ALA A 428 25.67 31.13 -16.64
C ALA A 428 25.34 32.00 -15.41
N SER A 429 24.99 31.43 -14.24
CA SER A 429 24.79 32.23 -13.00
C SER A 429 24.77 31.38 -11.72
N PRO A 430 25.34 31.84 -10.60
CA PRO A 430 25.30 31.15 -9.30
C PRO A 430 24.05 31.44 -8.43
N GLU A 431 23.11 32.29 -8.86
CA GLU A 431 21.84 32.49 -8.13
C GLU A 431 20.75 31.50 -8.56
N PRO A 432 20.02 30.88 -7.60
CA PRO A 432 18.89 29.99 -7.90
C PRO A 432 17.76 30.78 -8.58
N ALA A 433 17.36 30.33 -9.76
CA ALA A 433 16.36 30.99 -10.60
C ALA A 433 14.98 31.01 -9.92
N ALA A 434 14.17 32.03 -10.18
CA ALA A 434 12.88 32.24 -9.51
C ALA A 434 11.90 31.05 -9.60
N TRP A 435 12.01 30.20 -10.63
CA TRP A 435 11.19 28.99 -10.80
C TRP A 435 11.57 27.85 -9.84
N GLU A 436 12.80 27.80 -9.33
CA GLU A 436 13.20 26.80 -8.31
C GLU A 436 12.49 27.06 -6.96
N ARG A 437 11.91 28.25 -6.77
CA ARG A 437 11.10 28.59 -5.59
C ARG A 437 9.64 28.13 -5.71
N SER A 438 9.14 27.90 -6.93
CA SER A 438 7.77 27.48 -7.20
C SER A 438 7.65 26.03 -7.64
N ALA A 439 8.77 25.31 -7.80
CA ALA A 439 8.76 23.87 -8.01
C ALA A 439 8.42 23.15 -6.70
N SER A 440 7.54 22.14 -6.76
CA SER A 440 7.29 21.24 -5.62
C SER A 440 8.52 20.46 -5.18
N VAL A 441 9.47 20.31 -6.10
CA VAL A 441 10.73 19.61 -5.96
C VAL A 441 11.83 20.67 -5.78
N MET A 442 12.07 21.04 -4.51
CA MET A 442 13.15 21.95 -4.15
C MET A 442 14.54 21.37 -4.56
N SER A 443 15.54 22.23 -4.71
CA SER A 443 16.93 21.82 -4.97
C SER A 443 17.87 22.14 -3.79
N GLY A 444 19.01 21.46 -3.74
CA GLY A 444 20.09 21.71 -2.78
C GLY A 444 19.79 21.27 -1.36
N GLU A 445 20.28 22.04 -0.38
CA GLU A 445 20.19 21.72 1.05
C GLU A 445 18.79 21.95 1.65
N ARG A 446 18.01 22.86 1.06
CA ARG A 446 16.73 23.30 1.64
C ARG A 446 15.64 22.23 1.61
N VAL A 447 15.75 21.27 0.69
CA VAL A 447 14.80 20.16 0.47
C VAL A 447 14.43 19.46 1.77
N PHE A 448 15.43 19.14 2.59
CA PHE A 448 15.23 18.33 3.79
C PHE A 448 15.10 19.15 5.07
N ARG A 449 15.07 20.49 4.96
CA ARG A 449 14.94 21.36 6.13
C ARG A 449 13.59 21.15 6.82
N GLU A 450 12.52 20.96 6.05
CA GLU A 450 11.20 20.70 6.61
C GLU A 450 11.12 19.29 7.23
N LEU A 451 11.80 18.29 6.65
CA LEU A 451 11.95 16.97 7.29
C LEU A 451 12.60 17.09 8.68
N GLY A 452 13.71 17.83 8.78
CA GLY A 452 14.37 18.08 10.06
C GLY A 452 13.44 18.76 11.09
N ARG A 453 12.62 19.73 10.64
CA ARG A 453 11.61 20.39 11.49
C ARG A 453 10.48 19.45 11.88
N SER A 454 9.94 18.65 10.96
CA SER A 454 8.87 17.68 11.24
C SER A 454 9.33 16.62 12.23
N LEU A 455 10.56 16.12 12.09
CA LEU A 455 11.16 15.22 13.09
C LEU A 455 11.29 15.92 14.45
N ALA A 456 11.71 17.20 14.48
CA ALA A 456 11.90 17.94 15.74
C ALA A 456 10.57 18.20 16.46
N ARG A 457 9.51 18.52 15.70
CA ARG A 457 8.15 18.67 16.24
C ARG A 457 7.64 17.39 16.89
N GLN A 458 7.91 16.23 16.29
CA GLN A 458 7.46 14.93 16.81
C GLN A 458 8.26 14.45 18.01
N ARG A 459 9.58 14.69 18.04
CA ARG A 459 10.47 14.13 19.07
C ARG A 459 10.44 14.88 20.39
N SER A 460 10.14 16.18 20.40
CA SER A 460 10.43 17.13 21.50
C SER A 460 11.92 17.24 21.92
N GLY A 461 12.80 16.35 21.45
CA GLY A 461 14.25 16.32 21.69
C GLY A 461 15.11 17.01 20.63
N ARG A 462 16.45 16.97 20.81
CA ARG A 462 17.42 17.65 19.93
C ARG A 462 17.66 16.88 18.62
N ILE A 463 17.56 17.59 17.51
CA ILE A 463 17.93 17.09 16.17
C ILE A 463 19.12 17.86 15.65
N LEU A 464 20.15 17.12 15.24
CA LEU A 464 21.30 17.62 14.53
C LEU A 464 21.06 17.35 13.04
N HIS A 465 21.11 18.37 12.20
CA HIS A 465 20.94 18.23 10.76
C HIS A 465 22.13 18.84 10.03
N THR A 466 22.79 18.05 9.19
CA THR A 466 23.86 18.54 8.32
C THR A 466 23.86 17.85 6.96
N SER A 467 24.29 18.58 5.94
CA SER A 467 24.39 18.08 4.58
C SER A 467 25.76 17.46 4.29
N TYR A 468 25.79 16.42 3.47
CA TYR A 468 27.03 15.80 2.99
C TYR A 468 27.19 15.95 1.48
N THR A 469 28.45 15.92 1.01
CA THR A 469 28.81 16.18 -0.39
C THR A 469 29.86 15.18 -0.88
N ALA A 470 30.31 15.34 -2.13
CA ALA A 470 31.37 14.52 -2.73
C ALA A 470 32.72 14.56 -1.97
N ASN A 471 32.89 15.48 -1.01
CA ASN A 471 34.07 15.54 -0.14
C ASN A 471 34.10 14.41 0.92
N GLY A 472 33.08 13.55 0.97
CA GLY A 472 33.05 12.39 1.86
C GLY A 472 32.81 12.72 3.33
N VAL A 473 33.19 11.78 4.21
CA VAL A 473 33.11 11.96 5.67
C VAL A 473 34.21 12.93 6.10
N ARG A 474 33.84 13.97 6.86
CA ARG A 474 34.73 15.02 7.35
C ARG A 474 34.78 14.95 8.88
N PRO A 475 35.78 15.56 9.55
CA PRO A 475 35.86 15.56 11.01
C PRO A 475 34.59 16.08 11.70
N VAL A 476 33.88 17.04 11.10
CA VAL A 476 32.59 17.51 11.60
C VAL A 476 31.53 16.41 11.58
N HIS A 477 31.48 15.57 10.54
CA HIS A 477 30.55 14.45 10.44
C HIS A 477 30.89 13.38 11.49
N GLU A 478 32.17 13.04 11.66
CA GLU A 478 32.63 12.07 12.67
C GLU A 478 32.27 12.52 14.09
N ASN A 479 32.51 13.80 14.42
CA ASN A 479 32.17 14.37 15.72
C ASN A 479 30.66 14.31 15.99
N LEU A 480 29.82 14.58 14.98
CA LEU A 480 28.37 14.50 15.10
C LEU A 480 27.90 13.05 15.26
N ILE A 481 28.45 12.11 14.48
CA ILE A 481 28.13 10.67 14.56
C ILE A 481 28.53 10.12 15.93
N ASN A 482 29.67 10.55 16.47
CA ASN A 482 30.13 10.14 17.80
C ASN A 482 29.22 10.65 18.91
N ARG A 483 28.65 11.85 18.78
CA ARG A 483 27.71 12.43 19.75
C ARG A 483 26.31 11.84 19.70
N ALA A 484 25.78 11.56 18.52
CA ALA A 484 24.39 11.16 18.34
C ALA A 484 24.11 9.74 18.88
N SER A 485 22.92 9.55 19.44
CA SER A 485 22.43 8.23 19.90
C SER A 485 21.88 7.39 18.75
N ALA A 486 21.37 8.03 17.69
CA ALA A 486 20.95 7.38 16.45
C ALA A 486 21.20 8.27 15.23
N ILE A 487 21.32 7.64 14.07
CA ILE A 487 21.64 8.30 12.80
C ILE A 487 20.60 7.93 11.75
N ILE A 488 20.09 8.93 11.02
CA ILE A 488 19.34 8.76 9.78
C ILE A 488 20.16 9.34 8.64
N VAL A 489 20.46 8.52 7.64
CA VAL A 489 21.13 8.94 6.39
C VAL A 489 20.12 8.89 5.26
N LEU A 490 19.88 10.02 4.59
CA LEU A 490 19.10 10.06 3.36
C LEU A 490 19.99 9.86 2.15
N THR A 491 19.49 9.19 1.13
CA THR A 491 20.14 9.09 -0.19
C THR A 491 19.15 9.42 -1.30
N ALA A 492 19.66 10.00 -2.38
CA ALA A 492 18.87 10.34 -3.56
C ALA A 492 19.68 9.95 -4.80
N ASP A 493 19.29 8.83 -5.42
CA ASP A 493 19.95 8.23 -6.60
C ASP A 493 21.45 8.02 -6.37
N ALA A 494 21.81 7.34 -5.28
CA ALA A 494 23.20 7.03 -4.92
C ALA A 494 23.93 6.22 -6.00
N ASN A 495 23.22 5.40 -6.79
CA ASN A 495 23.81 4.69 -7.93
C ASN A 495 24.31 5.64 -9.03
N ARG A 496 23.67 6.80 -9.20
CA ARG A 496 24.13 7.86 -10.13
C ARG A 496 25.13 8.81 -9.46
N ASN A 497 25.11 8.86 -8.13
CA ASN A 497 25.94 9.74 -7.31
C ASN A 497 26.79 8.91 -6.35
N LEU A 498 27.78 8.18 -6.88
CA LEU A 498 28.56 7.16 -6.15
C LEU A 498 29.19 7.67 -4.84
N TYR A 499 29.42 8.97 -4.70
CA TYR A 499 29.89 9.56 -3.44
C TYR A 499 28.90 9.34 -2.29
N GLN A 500 27.59 9.31 -2.54
CA GLN A 500 26.57 9.02 -1.53
C GLN A 500 26.67 7.57 -1.06
N HIS A 501 27.01 6.65 -1.98
CA HIS A 501 27.27 5.24 -1.65
C HIS A 501 28.46 5.10 -0.71
N GLY A 502 29.59 5.72 -1.08
CA GLY A 502 30.80 5.74 -0.27
C GLY A 502 30.59 6.38 1.10
N PHE A 503 29.90 7.53 1.14
CA PHE A 503 29.57 8.23 2.38
C PHE A 503 28.72 7.35 3.31
N THR A 504 27.62 6.80 2.81
CA THR A 504 26.68 5.99 3.62
C THR A 504 27.35 4.73 4.16
N LYS A 505 28.17 4.05 3.35
CA LYS A 505 28.95 2.89 3.80
C LYS A 505 29.97 3.25 4.87
N HIS A 506 30.65 4.38 4.72
CA HIS A 506 31.60 4.86 5.72
C HIS A 506 30.87 5.17 7.05
N VAL A 507 29.71 5.84 7.01
CA VAL A 507 28.89 6.07 8.22
C VAL A 507 28.46 4.75 8.86
N SER A 508 28.00 3.77 8.06
CA SER A 508 27.66 2.43 8.55
C SER A 508 28.84 1.74 9.23
N MET A 509 30.04 1.84 8.64
CA MET A 509 31.27 1.30 9.24
C MET A 509 31.57 1.94 10.59
N ILE A 510 31.49 3.28 10.70
CA ILE A 510 31.70 4.01 11.96
C ILE A 510 30.68 3.57 13.03
N CYS A 511 29.41 3.41 12.67
CA CYS A 511 28.35 2.96 13.58
C CYS A 511 28.57 1.53 14.08
N ASN A 512 29.18 0.67 13.25
CA ASN A 512 29.45 -0.73 13.56
C ASN A 512 30.76 -0.97 14.35
N MET A 513 31.65 0.02 14.42
CA MET A 513 32.98 -0.11 15.04
C MET A 513 33.10 0.58 16.41
N GLN A 514 31.99 0.98 17.04
CA GLN A 514 32.05 1.64 18.36
C GLN A 514 32.18 0.63 19.49
N TYR A 515 32.93 1.02 20.53
CA TYR A 515 33.15 0.24 21.75
C TYR A 515 32.80 1.08 22.97
N THR A 516 32.30 0.44 24.03
CA THR A 516 32.12 1.06 25.34
C THR A 516 33.47 1.28 26.02
N THR A 517 33.52 2.11 27.07
CA THR A 517 34.72 2.31 27.90
C THR A 517 35.23 1.00 28.53
N GLY A 518 34.36 -0.02 28.65
CA GLY A 518 34.70 -1.37 29.10
C GLY A 518 35.14 -2.34 28.00
N GLY A 519 35.25 -1.89 26.75
CA GLY A 519 35.70 -2.72 25.61
C GLY A 519 34.63 -3.55 24.92
N GLU A 520 33.35 -3.41 25.29
CA GLU A 520 32.24 -4.11 24.64
C GLU A 520 31.83 -3.40 23.35
N LYS A 521 31.58 -4.17 22.29
CA LYS A 521 31.12 -3.61 21.02
C LYS A 521 29.68 -3.06 21.16
N ARG A 522 29.48 -1.78 20.85
CA ARG A 522 28.16 -1.12 20.86
C ARG A 522 27.83 -0.65 19.45
N GLU A 523 26.91 -1.33 18.78
CA GLU A 523 26.42 -0.90 17.47
C GLU A 523 25.50 0.32 17.64
N LYS A 524 25.77 1.40 16.90
CA LYS A 524 24.88 2.57 16.88
C LYS A 524 23.73 2.37 15.89
N PRO A 525 22.48 2.66 16.28
CA PRO A 525 21.35 2.62 15.37
C PRO A 525 21.55 3.51 14.13
N LEU A 526 21.51 2.89 12.95
CA LEU A 526 21.58 3.55 11.66
C LEU A 526 20.37 3.16 10.80
N ILE A 527 19.63 4.17 10.35
CA ILE A 527 18.53 4.03 9.39
C ILE A 527 18.95 4.73 8.10
N VAL A 528 18.89 4.01 6.98
CA VAL A 528 19.11 4.60 5.66
C VAL A 528 17.77 4.77 4.95
N VAL A 529 17.51 5.97 4.44
CA VAL A 529 16.29 6.30 3.72
C VAL A 529 16.63 6.71 2.29
N ALA A 530 16.23 5.90 1.32
CA ALA A 530 16.30 6.29 -0.08
C ALA A 530 15.05 7.08 -0.46
N VAL A 531 15.24 8.35 -0.81
CA VAL A 531 14.14 9.26 -1.13
C VAL A 531 13.80 9.36 -2.62
N SER A 532 14.57 8.66 -3.46
CA SER A 532 14.32 8.52 -4.90
C SER A 532 14.47 7.04 -5.25
N SER A 533 15.54 6.65 -5.95
CA SER A 533 15.76 5.26 -6.34
C SER A 533 15.79 4.29 -5.15
N PRO A 534 14.92 3.26 -5.12
CA PRO A 534 14.99 2.22 -4.10
C PRO A 534 16.22 1.31 -4.29
N TYR A 535 16.91 1.42 -5.42
CA TYR A 535 18.02 0.54 -5.78
C TYR A 535 19.35 0.98 -5.16
N ASP A 536 19.40 2.12 -4.47
CA ASP A 536 20.59 2.64 -3.79
C ASP A 536 21.21 1.59 -2.85
N PHE A 537 20.36 0.94 -2.04
CA PHE A 537 20.80 -0.11 -1.12
C PHE A 537 19.86 -1.33 -1.09
N ALA A 538 18.82 -1.45 -1.92
CA ALA A 538 17.86 -2.57 -1.85
C ALA A 538 18.54 -3.95 -1.75
N MET A 539 19.62 -4.19 -2.48
CA MET A 539 20.36 -5.46 -2.47
C MET A 539 21.56 -5.51 -1.51
N ASP A 540 21.95 -4.38 -0.91
CA ASP A 540 23.13 -4.29 -0.04
C ASP A 540 22.78 -4.63 1.41
N THR A 541 23.10 -5.85 1.82
CA THR A 541 22.76 -6.36 3.17
C THR A 541 23.61 -5.78 4.30
N SER A 542 24.65 -4.99 4.00
CA SER A 542 25.46 -4.30 5.03
C SER A 542 24.67 -3.21 5.76
N ILE A 543 23.62 -2.68 5.12
CA ILE A 543 22.71 -1.71 5.72
C ILE A 543 21.57 -2.43 6.45
N GLY A 544 21.50 -2.30 7.77
CA GLY A 544 20.56 -3.06 8.63
C GLY A 544 19.08 -2.65 8.49
N THR A 545 18.81 -1.34 8.50
CA THR A 545 17.46 -0.78 8.37
C THR A 545 17.41 0.15 7.16
N TYR A 546 16.53 -0.14 6.21
CA TYR A 546 16.44 0.54 4.92
C TYR A 546 14.98 0.82 4.54
N ILE A 547 14.68 2.09 4.25
CA ILE A 547 13.35 2.60 3.93
C ILE A 547 13.40 3.30 2.57
N CYS A 548 12.34 3.16 1.77
CA CYS A 548 12.17 3.87 0.50
C CYS A 548 10.92 4.74 0.55
N THR A 549 11.05 5.99 0.11
CA THR A 549 9.91 6.92 -0.03
C THR A 549 9.54 7.18 -1.50
N TYR A 550 10.43 6.87 -2.45
CA TYR A 550 10.27 7.02 -3.91
C TYR A 550 10.04 8.46 -4.40
N ASP A 551 10.03 9.40 -3.47
CA ASP A 551 9.81 10.82 -3.66
C ASP A 551 10.32 11.58 -2.43
N PHE A 552 10.76 12.82 -2.64
CA PHE A 552 11.27 13.71 -1.59
C PHE A 552 10.44 14.99 -1.45
N THR A 553 9.21 14.97 -1.95
CA THR A 553 8.19 15.98 -1.64
C THR A 553 7.86 16.02 -0.15
N GLU A 554 7.35 17.17 0.32
CA GLU A 554 7.00 17.36 1.72
C GLU A 554 6.00 16.30 2.23
N THR A 555 5.01 15.93 1.41
CA THR A 555 4.01 14.93 1.77
C THR A 555 4.62 13.52 1.94
N ALA A 556 5.58 13.14 1.07
CA ALA A 556 6.32 11.88 1.21
C ALA A 556 7.14 11.87 2.50
N LEU A 557 7.87 12.97 2.77
CA LEU A 557 8.72 13.11 3.96
C LEU A 557 7.90 13.16 5.26
N ASN A 558 6.72 13.79 5.25
CA ASN A 558 5.80 13.75 6.39
C ASN A 558 5.25 12.32 6.62
N SER A 559 4.96 11.58 5.56
CA SER A 559 4.54 10.17 5.67
C SER A 559 5.67 9.29 6.23
N LEU A 560 6.92 9.54 5.82
CA LEU A 560 8.11 8.91 6.41
C LEU A 560 8.21 9.19 7.91
N VAL A 561 8.03 10.43 8.36
CA VAL A 561 8.05 10.77 9.79
C VAL A 561 7.02 9.96 10.57
N LYS A 562 5.80 9.82 10.04
CA LYS A 562 4.76 8.98 10.67
C LYS A 562 5.17 7.51 10.78
N VAL A 563 5.85 6.96 9.77
CA VAL A 563 6.40 5.59 9.82
C VAL A 563 7.52 5.47 10.85
N LEU A 564 8.44 6.44 10.86
CA LEU A 564 9.57 6.47 11.80
C LEU A 564 9.10 6.48 13.26
N TYR A 565 7.95 7.10 13.57
CA TYR A 565 7.38 7.16 14.92
C TYR A 565 6.23 6.17 15.17
N GLY A 566 5.89 5.31 14.19
CA GLY A 566 4.88 4.27 14.36
C GLY A 566 3.42 4.76 14.33
N GLU A 567 3.18 6.02 13.96
CA GLU A 567 1.84 6.56 13.70
C GLU A 567 1.22 5.96 12.42
N LEU A 568 2.07 5.60 11.47
CA LEU A 568 1.69 4.95 10.22
C LEU A 568 2.38 3.58 10.11
N SER A 569 1.59 2.53 9.89
CA SER A 569 2.14 1.22 9.53
C SER A 569 2.51 1.23 8.04
N PRO A 570 3.77 0.96 7.68
CA PRO A 570 4.19 0.95 6.28
C PRO A 570 3.53 -0.21 5.53
N SER A 571 2.90 0.08 4.39
CA SER A 571 2.25 -0.91 3.53
C SER A 571 2.91 -1.04 2.15
N GLY A 572 3.82 -0.13 1.81
CA GLY A 572 4.51 -0.14 0.53
C GLY A 572 5.36 -1.39 0.37
N THR A 573 5.47 -1.87 -0.87
CA THR A 573 6.36 -2.96 -1.26
C THR A 573 7.34 -2.46 -2.29
N LEU A 574 8.52 -3.06 -2.39
CA LEU A 574 9.38 -2.78 -3.54
C LEU A 574 8.59 -3.11 -4.82
N PRO A 575 8.63 -2.29 -5.86
CA PRO A 575 8.07 -2.66 -7.15
C PRO A 575 9.06 -3.53 -7.95
N GLY A 576 8.56 -4.22 -8.96
CA GLY A 576 9.36 -4.90 -9.95
C GLY A 576 9.93 -6.27 -9.55
N THR A 577 11.02 -6.66 -10.21
CA THR A 577 11.59 -8.01 -10.15
C THR A 577 12.16 -8.35 -8.77
N ILE A 578 12.70 -7.37 -8.03
CA ILE A 578 13.21 -7.56 -6.66
C ILE A 578 12.08 -8.03 -5.73
N SER A 579 10.89 -7.47 -5.89
CA SER A 579 9.71 -7.85 -5.12
C SER A 579 9.18 -9.21 -5.52
N LYS A 580 9.17 -9.55 -6.81
CA LYS A 580 8.85 -10.92 -7.25
C LYS A 580 9.86 -11.91 -6.71
N SER A 581 11.15 -11.60 -6.70
CA SER A 581 12.19 -12.44 -6.10
C SER A 581 11.98 -12.61 -4.60
N GLN A 582 11.68 -11.54 -3.86
CA GLN A 582 11.29 -11.60 -2.45
C GLN A 582 9.99 -12.37 -2.23
N LYS A 583 8.98 -12.24 -3.10
CA LYS A 583 7.71 -12.98 -3.10
C LYS A 583 7.86 -14.43 -3.61
N LEU A 584 8.91 -14.75 -4.35
CA LEU A 584 9.29 -16.11 -4.76
C LEU A 584 10.10 -16.79 -3.65
N GLN A 585 10.94 -16.03 -2.93
CA GLN A 585 11.56 -16.47 -1.67
C GLN A 585 10.49 -16.62 -0.56
N HIS A 586 9.52 -15.71 -0.52
CA HIS A 586 8.26 -15.83 0.20
C HIS A 586 7.17 -16.48 -0.66
N SER A 587 7.55 -17.37 -1.59
CA SER A 587 6.52 -18.22 -2.20
C SER A 587 5.81 -18.91 -1.05
N LYS A 588 4.48 -18.91 -1.07
CA LYS A 588 3.63 -19.50 -0.03
C LYS A 588 4.14 -20.92 0.20
N GLN A 589 5.03 -21.09 1.19
CA GLN A 589 5.60 -22.40 1.48
C GLN A 589 4.45 -23.24 1.96
N HIS A 590 4.05 -24.21 1.15
CA HIS A 590 3.07 -25.20 1.55
C HIS A 590 3.78 -26.17 2.49
N TRP A 591 3.71 -25.87 3.78
CA TRP A 591 4.13 -26.81 4.81
C TRP A 591 3.30 -28.09 4.74
N LEU A 592 3.98 -29.22 4.91
CA LEU A 592 3.31 -30.49 5.14
C LEU A 592 2.52 -30.39 6.45
N VAL A 593 1.20 -30.49 6.35
CA VAL A 593 0.31 -30.52 7.50
C VAL A 593 -0.12 -31.96 7.72
N GLU A 594 0.23 -32.49 8.87
CA GLU A 594 -0.15 -33.84 9.29
C GLU A 594 -1.34 -33.77 10.26
N THR A 595 -2.11 -34.86 10.31
CA THR A 595 -3.08 -35.05 11.39
C THR A 595 -2.33 -35.25 12.70
N PHE A 596 -2.79 -34.57 13.75
CA PHE A 596 -2.30 -34.73 15.11
C PHE A 596 -2.57 -36.17 15.59
N ASN A 597 -1.58 -36.77 16.25
CA ASN A 597 -1.70 -38.07 16.89
C ASN A 597 -1.25 -37.94 18.34
N GLU A 598 -2.14 -38.27 19.28
CA GLU A 598 -1.92 -38.04 20.72
C GLU A 598 -0.62 -38.68 21.24
N GLU A 599 -0.42 -39.98 20.99
CA GLU A 599 0.76 -40.72 21.45
C GLU A 599 2.08 -40.15 20.88
N ARG A 600 2.06 -39.67 19.64
CA ARG A 600 3.23 -39.16 18.93
C ARG A 600 3.51 -37.67 19.23
N ASP A 601 2.48 -36.89 19.56
CA ASP A 601 2.53 -35.42 19.42
C ASP A 601 2.30 -34.66 20.71
N ALA A 602 1.70 -35.28 21.74
CA ALA A 602 1.29 -34.60 22.97
C ALA A 602 2.47 -33.85 23.64
N LEU A 603 3.60 -34.53 23.85
CA LEU A 603 4.79 -33.91 24.48
C LEU A 603 5.35 -32.74 23.65
N ALA A 604 5.33 -32.86 22.32
CA ALA A 604 5.84 -31.81 21.44
C ALA A 604 4.85 -30.64 21.34
N LEU A 605 3.55 -30.89 21.53
CA LEU A 605 2.53 -29.85 21.66
C LEU A 605 2.67 -29.09 22.99
N ASP A 606 2.93 -29.77 24.10
CA ASP A 606 3.21 -29.12 25.39
C ASP A 606 4.46 -28.21 25.31
N ALA A 607 5.50 -28.67 24.61
CA ALA A 607 6.69 -27.85 24.34
C ALA A 607 6.36 -26.62 23.47
N LEU A 608 5.52 -26.77 22.44
CA LEU A 608 5.07 -25.66 21.59
C LEU A 608 4.23 -24.65 22.38
N ILE A 609 3.32 -25.12 23.24
CA ILE A 609 2.50 -24.27 24.13
C ILE A 609 3.43 -23.43 25.01
N THR A 610 4.43 -24.06 25.63
CA THR A 610 5.43 -23.38 26.47
C THR A 610 6.18 -22.31 25.67
N ALA A 611 6.66 -22.63 24.46
CA ALA A 611 7.37 -21.66 23.62
C ALA A 611 6.50 -20.46 23.21
N VAL A 612 5.20 -20.66 22.96
CA VAL A 612 4.26 -19.57 22.65
C VAL A 612 4.03 -18.69 23.89
N MET A 613 3.93 -19.28 25.07
CA MET A 613 3.81 -18.55 26.34
C MET A 613 5.07 -17.71 26.61
N GLU A 614 6.26 -18.28 26.50
CA GLU A 614 7.53 -17.57 26.70
C GLU A 614 7.76 -16.44 25.68
N GLY A 615 7.20 -16.56 24.47
CA GLY A 615 7.22 -15.49 23.46
C GLY A 615 6.27 -14.32 23.74
N THR A 616 5.45 -14.39 24.80
CA THR A 616 4.52 -13.33 25.20
C THR A 616 5.25 -12.30 26.08
N PRO A 617 5.09 -10.98 25.86
CA PRO A 617 5.77 -9.96 26.66
C PRO A 617 5.50 -10.08 28.17
N PRO A 618 6.46 -9.73 29.06
CA PRO A 618 6.35 -9.93 30.52
C PRO A 618 5.13 -9.27 31.18
N ASN A 619 4.60 -8.20 30.58
CA ASN A 619 3.46 -7.45 31.09
C ASN A 619 2.10 -8.01 30.61
N GLN A 620 2.09 -9.16 29.94
CA GLN A 620 0.90 -9.75 29.32
C GLN A 620 0.71 -11.19 29.79
N ARG A 621 -0.56 -11.58 29.98
CA ARG A 621 -0.93 -12.97 30.28
C ARG A 621 -1.29 -13.68 28.99
N SER A 622 -0.67 -14.83 28.74
CA SER A 622 -1.01 -15.69 27.61
C SER A 622 -2.31 -16.44 27.88
N GLU A 623 -3.19 -16.55 26.88
CA GLU A 623 -4.41 -17.38 26.96
C GLU A 623 -4.10 -18.89 27.09
N LEU A 624 -2.84 -19.28 26.85
CA LEU A 624 -2.37 -20.66 26.97
C LEU A 624 -1.73 -20.99 28.32
N SER A 625 -1.71 -20.06 29.29
CA SER A 625 -0.86 -20.14 30.49
C SER A 625 -1.01 -21.39 31.35
N SER A 626 -2.15 -22.07 31.28
CA SER A 626 -2.44 -23.34 31.97
C SER A 626 -2.95 -24.45 31.04
N ALA A 627 -2.86 -24.23 29.73
CA ALA A 627 -3.30 -25.19 28.74
C ALA A 627 -2.24 -26.29 28.57
N THR A 628 -2.70 -27.52 28.37
CA THR A 628 -1.84 -28.64 27.97
C THR A 628 -2.37 -29.25 26.68
N SER A 629 -1.65 -30.20 26.12
CA SER A 629 -2.10 -31.04 25.01
C SER A 629 -3.50 -31.64 25.26
N ASN A 630 -3.76 -32.13 26.49
CA ASN A 630 -5.06 -32.67 26.89
C ASN A 630 -6.20 -31.64 26.88
N SER A 631 -5.90 -30.35 27.03
CA SER A 631 -6.92 -29.29 26.98
C SER A 631 -7.61 -29.20 25.62
N PHE A 632 -7.06 -29.80 24.58
CA PHE A 632 -7.61 -29.78 23.22
C PHE A 632 -8.30 -31.09 22.81
N ILE A 633 -8.26 -32.16 23.62
CA ILE A 633 -8.73 -33.50 23.24
C ILE A 633 -10.02 -33.83 23.99
N LEU A 634 -11.18 -33.69 23.34
CA LEU A 634 -12.47 -33.82 24.01
C LEU A 634 -12.90 -35.27 24.21
N ASN A 635 -12.55 -36.18 23.28
CA ASN A 635 -12.97 -37.59 23.32
C ASN A 635 -14.48 -37.76 23.61
N HIS A 636 -15.34 -37.00 22.91
CA HIS A 636 -16.79 -36.97 23.13
C HIS A 636 -17.54 -37.56 21.91
N GLU A 637 -18.45 -38.51 22.11
CA GLU A 637 -19.10 -39.27 21.02
C GLU A 637 -19.84 -38.39 19.99
N GLU A 638 -20.42 -37.27 20.44
CA GLU A 638 -21.17 -36.34 19.58
C GLU A 638 -20.33 -35.24 18.93
N VAL A 639 -19.03 -35.16 19.24
CA VAL A 639 -18.11 -34.16 18.69
C VAL A 639 -17.03 -34.87 17.88
N GLU A 640 -17.02 -34.64 16.57
CA GLU A 640 -15.93 -35.14 15.74
C GLU A 640 -14.76 -34.18 15.78
N GLU A 641 -13.61 -34.64 16.25
CA GLU A 641 -12.40 -33.85 16.32
C GLU A 641 -11.33 -34.32 15.34
N THR A 642 -10.61 -33.37 14.75
CA THR A 642 -9.46 -33.67 13.87
C THR A 642 -8.48 -32.52 13.96
N HIS A 643 -7.38 -32.71 14.67
CA HIS A 643 -6.40 -31.65 14.86
C HIS A 643 -5.23 -31.82 13.90
N PHE A 644 -4.47 -30.74 13.71
CA PHE A 644 -3.43 -30.66 12.70
C PHE A 644 -2.15 -30.07 13.28
N VAL A 645 -1.03 -30.57 12.78
CA VAL A 645 0.30 -30.12 13.18
C VAL A 645 1.18 -29.89 11.96
N VAL A 646 2.13 -28.98 12.13
CA VAL A 646 3.31 -28.87 11.26
C VAL A 646 4.52 -29.27 12.09
N ARG A 647 5.23 -30.30 11.66
CA ARG A 647 6.35 -30.89 12.38
C ARG A 647 7.64 -30.79 11.59
N ASN A 648 8.76 -30.63 12.28
CA ASN A 648 10.06 -31.00 11.74
C ASN A 648 10.26 -32.53 11.83
N SER A 649 10.32 -33.20 10.68
CA SER A 649 10.47 -34.66 10.61
C SER A 649 11.74 -35.19 11.27
N SER A 650 12.81 -34.38 11.37
CA SER A 650 14.09 -34.81 11.94
C SER A 650 14.15 -34.62 13.46
N THR A 651 13.67 -33.48 13.97
CA THR A 651 13.73 -33.19 15.42
C THR A 651 12.47 -33.57 16.17
N GLN A 652 11.40 -33.94 15.45
CA GLN A 652 10.06 -34.19 15.97
C GLN A 652 9.39 -32.98 16.67
N ALA A 653 10.01 -31.80 16.60
CA ALA A 653 9.45 -30.57 17.17
C ALA A 653 8.26 -30.06 16.34
N LEU A 654 7.21 -29.61 17.02
CA LEU A 654 6.08 -28.95 16.37
C LEU A 654 6.38 -27.47 16.16
N TYR A 655 6.11 -26.97 14.96
CA TYR A 655 6.19 -25.54 14.63
C TYR A 655 4.83 -24.85 14.62
N GLY A 656 3.74 -25.60 14.56
CA GLY A 656 2.39 -25.05 14.69
C GLY A 656 1.35 -26.14 14.92
N PHE A 657 0.24 -25.74 15.54
CA PHE A 657 -0.88 -26.59 15.91
C PHE A 657 -2.20 -25.90 15.58
N CYS A 658 -3.19 -26.68 15.15
CA CYS A 658 -4.54 -26.24 14.91
C CYS A 658 -5.55 -27.30 15.36
N SER A 659 -6.46 -26.94 16.27
CA SER A 659 -7.54 -27.83 16.72
C SER A 659 -8.84 -27.51 15.98
N THR A 660 -9.50 -28.56 15.49
CA THR A 660 -10.83 -28.46 14.88
C THR A 660 -11.82 -29.44 15.49
N TYR A 661 -13.08 -29.01 15.56
CA TYR A 661 -14.20 -29.75 16.11
C TYR A 661 -15.43 -29.60 15.20
N PHE A 662 -16.23 -30.65 15.08
CA PHE A 662 -17.51 -30.62 14.38
C PHE A 662 -18.62 -31.06 15.34
N PHE A 663 -19.50 -30.12 15.69
CA PHE A 663 -20.62 -30.34 16.59
C PHE A 663 -21.85 -30.79 15.79
N LYS A 664 -22.13 -32.10 15.78
CA LYS A 664 -23.20 -32.72 14.97
C LYS A 664 -24.58 -32.11 15.24
N THR A 665 -24.85 -31.80 16.50
CA THR A 665 -26.13 -31.24 16.99
C THR A 665 -26.48 -29.91 16.34
N THR A 666 -25.48 -29.07 16.06
CA THR A 666 -25.69 -27.74 15.46
C THR A 666 -25.27 -27.66 13.99
N GLY A 667 -24.53 -28.66 13.49
CA GLY A 667 -23.88 -28.60 12.18
C GLY A 667 -22.81 -27.52 12.09
N THR A 668 -22.13 -27.20 13.20
CA THR A 668 -21.11 -26.15 13.24
C THR A 668 -19.71 -26.75 13.25
N GLY A 669 -18.89 -26.40 12.25
CA GLY A 669 -17.46 -26.66 12.23
C GLY A 669 -16.69 -25.55 12.93
N VAL A 670 -15.77 -25.90 13.82
CA VAL A 670 -15.09 -24.95 14.70
C VAL A 670 -13.58 -25.10 14.55
N ILE A 671 -12.87 -23.98 14.40
CA ILE A 671 -11.43 -23.91 14.66
C ILE A 671 -11.27 -23.37 16.08
N GLY A 672 -10.95 -24.26 17.03
CA GLY A 672 -10.89 -23.90 18.44
C GLY A 672 -9.55 -23.31 18.88
N ALA A 673 -8.45 -23.64 18.20
CA ALA A 673 -7.16 -23.03 18.43
C ALA A 673 -6.32 -23.03 17.15
N LEU A 674 -5.51 -22.00 16.97
CA LEU A 674 -4.48 -21.92 15.94
C LEU A 674 -3.31 -21.10 16.46
N PHE A 675 -2.16 -21.74 16.64
CA PHE A 675 -0.95 -21.05 17.08
C PHE A 675 0.31 -21.66 16.45
N VAL A 676 1.34 -20.82 16.33
CA VAL A 676 2.61 -21.12 15.66
C VAL A 676 3.73 -20.63 16.56
N ASP A 677 4.80 -21.43 16.62
CA ASP A 677 6.05 -21.12 17.30
C ASP A 677 6.48 -19.68 16.95
N PRO A 678 6.69 -18.79 17.94
CA PRO A 678 7.06 -17.40 17.72
C PRO A 678 8.28 -17.21 16.80
N ALA A 679 9.28 -18.09 16.89
CA ALA A 679 10.49 -18.04 16.06
C ALA A 679 10.26 -18.50 14.61
N ARG A 680 9.13 -19.16 14.33
CA ARG A 680 8.76 -19.71 13.00
C ARG A 680 7.57 -18.99 12.36
N ARG A 681 7.07 -17.90 12.96
CA ARG A 681 6.02 -17.05 12.36
C ARG A 681 6.51 -16.41 11.06
N LYS A 682 5.57 -15.99 10.21
CA LYS A 682 5.80 -15.44 8.84
C LYS A 682 6.36 -16.44 7.81
N LEU A 683 6.39 -17.73 8.14
CA LEU A 683 6.77 -18.81 7.22
C LEU A 683 5.57 -19.50 6.55
N SER A 684 4.36 -18.94 6.61
CA SER A 684 3.11 -19.55 6.08
C SER A 684 2.60 -20.81 6.80
N ILE A 685 3.20 -21.22 7.92
CA ILE A 685 2.75 -22.37 8.73
C ILE A 685 1.28 -22.24 9.15
N GLY A 686 0.90 -21.09 9.72
CA GLY A 686 -0.49 -20.83 10.15
C GLY A 686 -1.50 -20.85 9.00
N LEU A 687 -1.09 -20.39 7.81
CA LEU A 687 -1.91 -20.44 6.59
C LEU A 687 -2.13 -21.90 6.14
N SER A 688 -1.07 -22.71 6.12
CA SER A 688 -1.18 -24.14 5.77
C SER A 688 -2.10 -24.88 6.72
N LEU A 689 -1.94 -24.65 8.04
CA LEU A 689 -2.79 -25.25 9.08
C LEU A 689 -4.26 -24.84 8.91
N HIS A 690 -4.53 -23.55 8.73
CA HIS A 690 -5.88 -23.02 8.53
C HIS A 690 -6.55 -23.61 7.27
N ASN A 691 -5.85 -23.62 6.14
CA ASN A 691 -6.38 -24.18 4.89
C ASN A 691 -6.71 -25.67 5.02
N ARG A 692 -5.85 -26.44 5.71
CA ARG A 692 -6.10 -27.86 5.97
C ARG A 692 -7.31 -28.06 6.88
N ALA A 693 -7.44 -27.23 7.92
CA ALA A 693 -8.58 -27.24 8.83
C ALA A 693 -9.91 -26.98 8.10
N ILE A 694 -10.01 -25.90 7.31
CA ILE A 694 -11.21 -25.57 6.55
C ILE A 694 -11.58 -26.68 5.55
N ARG A 695 -10.61 -27.19 4.78
CA ARG A 695 -10.88 -28.29 3.83
C ARG A 695 -11.41 -29.55 4.51
N THR A 696 -10.90 -29.88 5.69
CA THR A 696 -11.35 -31.06 6.45
C THR A 696 -12.75 -30.85 7.00
N LEU A 697 -13.04 -29.67 7.56
CA LEU A 697 -14.37 -29.38 8.09
C LEU A 697 -15.42 -29.27 6.98
N LEU A 698 -15.06 -28.78 5.78
CA LEU A 698 -15.94 -28.76 4.60
C LEU A 698 -16.32 -30.15 4.11
N GLN A 699 -15.50 -31.17 4.36
CA GLN A 699 -15.79 -32.56 4.00
C GLN A 699 -16.75 -33.24 4.97
N ARG A 700 -17.09 -32.61 6.10
CA ARG A 700 -18.02 -33.17 7.08
C ARG A 700 -19.46 -33.04 6.58
N GLU A 701 -20.18 -34.16 6.59
CA GLU A 701 -21.58 -34.20 6.21
C GLU A 701 -22.42 -33.37 7.19
N GLY A 702 -23.28 -32.49 6.67
CA GLY A 702 -24.17 -31.67 7.49
C GLY A 702 -23.55 -30.39 8.08
N VAL A 703 -22.35 -29.98 7.62
CA VAL A 703 -21.78 -28.67 8.01
C VAL A 703 -22.60 -27.52 7.41
N LYS A 704 -23.09 -26.64 8.29
CA LYS A 704 -23.91 -25.47 7.95
C LYS A 704 -23.15 -24.17 8.15
N ARG A 705 -22.29 -24.13 9.16
CA ARG A 705 -21.64 -22.91 9.66
C ARG A 705 -20.22 -23.18 10.13
N PHE A 706 -19.36 -22.17 10.02
CA PHE A 706 -18.03 -22.17 10.60
C PHE A 706 -17.90 -21.15 11.71
N GLN A 707 -17.07 -21.45 12.71
CA GLN A 707 -16.80 -20.58 13.84
C GLN A 707 -15.31 -20.57 14.20
N LEU A 708 -14.80 -19.38 14.55
CA LEU A 708 -13.51 -19.20 15.22
C LEU A 708 -13.72 -19.13 16.73
N GLY A 709 -13.00 -19.99 17.45
CA GLY A 709 -13.13 -20.14 18.90
C GLY A 709 -14.22 -21.12 19.30
N ALA A 710 -14.03 -21.73 20.46
CA ALA A 710 -14.90 -22.77 20.99
C ALA A 710 -15.30 -22.46 22.44
N ARG A 711 -16.51 -22.88 22.82
CA ARG A 711 -16.92 -22.94 24.23
C ARG A 711 -16.33 -24.18 24.93
N LEU A 712 -16.22 -25.28 24.19
CA LEU A 712 -15.63 -26.51 24.67
C LEU A 712 -14.65 -27.02 23.59
N PRO A 713 -13.34 -27.07 23.86
CA PRO A 713 -12.69 -26.55 25.06
C PRO A 713 -12.62 -25.01 25.09
N SER A 714 -12.69 -24.43 26.28
CA SER A 714 -12.70 -22.97 26.52
C SER A 714 -11.27 -22.41 26.62
N VAL A 715 -10.44 -22.66 25.60
CA VAL A 715 -9.07 -22.10 25.51
C VAL A 715 -9.11 -20.75 24.80
N PHE A 716 -9.50 -20.75 23.52
CA PHE A 716 -9.79 -19.53 22.77
C PHE A 716 -11.29 -19.46 22.49
N LEU A 717 -11.95 -18.44 23.04
CA LEU A 717 -13.38 -18.22 22.77
C LEU A 717 -13.64 -17.53 21.42
N GLY A 718 -12.57 -17.03 20.79
CA GLY A 718 -12.58 -16.30 19.54
C GLY A 718 -11.20 -15.73 19.24
N ILE A 719 -11.14 -14.65 18.47
CA ILE A 719 -9.91 -13.90 18.21
C ILE A 719 -9.57 -13.07 19.46
N PRO A 720 -8.39 -13.22 20.10
CA PRO A 720 -8.02 -12.43 21.28
C PRO A 720 -8.04 -10.92 21.00
N THR A 721 -8.58 -10.13 21.93
CA THR A 721 -8.72 -8.66 21.79
C THR A 721 -8.01 -7.84 22.87
N GLY A 722 -7.33 -8.48 23.82
CA GLY A 722 -6.67 -7.82 24.96
C GLY A 722 -5.57 -6.80 24.59
N HIS A 723 -5.09 -6.77 23.33
CA HIS A 723 -4.01 -5.90 22.89
C HIS A 723 -4.31 -5.19 21.56
N GLY A 724 -4.21 -3.85 21.53
CA GLY A 724 -4.65 -3.03 20.39
C GLY A 724 -3.93 -3.31 19.05
N ALA A 725 -2.60 -3.46 19.06
CA ALA A 725 -1.84 -3.70 17.82
C ALA A 725 -1.97 -5.15 17.33
N GLU A 726 -2.01 -6.11 18.25
CA GLU A 726 -2.16 -7.53 17.91
C GLU A 726 -3.59 -7.87 17.48
N ARG A 727 -4.60 -7.27 18.13
CA ARG A 727 -6.00 -7.34 17.70
C ARG A 727 -6.15 -6.91 16.25
N LYS A 728 -5.61 -5.74 15.87
CA LYS A 728 -5.64 -5.26 14.48
C LYS A 728 -4.97 -6.25 13.51
N ARG A 729 -3.82 -6.81 13.91
CA ARG A 729 -3.07 -7.80 13.11
C ARG A 729 -3.85 -9.09 12.92
N LEU A 730 -4.34 -9.71 13.99
CA LEU A 730 -5.07 -10.98 13.95
C LEU A 730 -6.40 -10.85 13.21
N ARG A 731 -7.14 -9.76 13.49
CA ARG A 731 -8.40 -9.45 12.82
C ARG A 731 -8.20 -9.26 11.31
N SER A 732 -7.16 -8.52 10.91
CA SER A 732 -6.77 -8.38 9.49
C SER A 732 -6.35 -9.72 8.87
N TRP A 733 -5.58 -10.53 9.59
CA TRP A 733 -5.14 -11.84 9.11
C TRP A 733 -6.32 -12.79 8.84
N PHE A 734 -7.26 -12.94 9.77
CA PHE A 734 -8.45 -13.77 9.55
C PHE A 734 -9.39 -13.18 8.48
N ALA A 735 -9.53 -11.85 8.40
CA ALA A 735 -10.31 -11.20 7.35
C ALA A 735 -9.75 -11.49 5.94
N ASN A 736 -8.43 -11.43 5.78
CA ASN A 736 -7.75 -11.77 4.52
C ASN A 736 -7.89 -13.25 4.14
N LEU A 737 -8.21 -14.13 5.09
CA LEU A 737 -8.50 -15.53 4.82
C LEU A 737 -9.95 -15.80 4.42
N GLY A 738 -10.85 -14.80 4.54
CA GLY A 738 -12.26 -14.94 4.20
C GLY A 738 -13.22 -14.92 5.39
N TRP A 739 -12.74 -14.75 6.63
CA TRP A 739 -13.61 -14.61 7.79
C TRP A 739 -14.25 -13.22 7.85
N ASN A 740 -15.56 -13.14 8.04
CA ASN A 740 -16.24 -11.86 8.21
C ASN A 740 -16.08 -11.31 9.64
N ALA A 741 -14.92 -10.74 9.94
CA ALA A 741 -14.67 -10.16 11.26
C ALA A 741 -15.60 -8.96 11.58
N ALA A 742 -16.24 -8.32 10.58
CA ALA A 742 -17.16 -7.20 10.83
C ALA A 742 -18.40 -7.59 11.64
N LEU A 743 -18.82 -8.87 11.58
CA LEU A 743 -19.95 -9.42 12.33
C LEU A 743 -19.52 -10.20 13.59
N SER A 744 -18.37 -9.85 14.18
CA SER A 744 -17.86 -10.51 15.39
C SER A 744 -18.69 -10.17 16.63
N ARG A 745 -18.90 -11.13 17.53
CA ARG A 745 -19.52 -10.93 18.84
C ARG A 745 -18.46 -10.88 19.95
N PRO A 746 -18.49 -9.90 20.86
CA PRO A 746 -17.57 -9.87 21.99
C PRO A 746 -17.91 -11.00 22.98
N VAL A 747 -16.89 -11.75 23.39
CA VAL A 747 -17.01 -12.77 24.44
C VAL A 747 -15.81 -12.72 25.37
N CYS A 748 -15.98 -13.09 26.65
CA CYS A 748 -14.90 -13.00 27.63
C CYS A 748 -14.96 -14.09 28.69
N ASN A 749 -13.85 -14.24 29.42
CA ASN A 749 -13.78 -14.92 30.70
C ASN A 749 -13.62 -13.87 31.80
N MET A 750 -14.32 -14.05 32.92
CA MET A 750 -14.23 -13.14 34.07
C MET A 750 -13.83 -13.89 35.34
N VAL A 751 -13.19 -13.21 36.29
CA VAL A 751 -12.74 -13.78 37.56
C VAL A 751 -13.14 -12.88 38.72
N ALA A 752 -13.72 -13.46 39.76
CA ALA A 752 -13.88 -12.82 41.06
C ALA A 752 -12.86 -13.42 42.05
N ARG A 753 -12.02 -12.56 42.63
CA ARG A 753 -11.01 -12.96 43.63
C ARG A 753 -11.44 -12.58 45.04
N ASN A 754 -10.76 -13.11 46.04
CA ASN A 754 -11.03 -12.86 47.47
C ASN A 754 -12.46 -13.27 47.88
N LEU A 755 -12.97 -14.35 47.29
CA LEU A 755 -14.34 -14.82 47.46
C LEU A 755 -14.67 -15.17 48.93
N LEU A 756 -13.69 -15.60 49.72
CA LEU A 756 -13.87 -15.88 51.14
C LEU A 756 -14.32 -14.64 51.94
N ASN A 757 -13.80 -13.46 51.57
CA ASN A 757 -14.16 -12.18 52.19
C ASN A 757 -15.29 -11.45 51.47
N TRP A 758 -15.67 -11.92 50.28
CA TRP A 758 -16.71 -11.32 49.48
C TRP A 758 -18.10 -11.44 50.13
N THR A 759 -18.92 -10.40 49.99
CA THR A 759 -20.33 -10.38 50.42
C THR A 759 -21.22 -9.88 49.27
N PRO A 760 -22.48 -10.36 49.17
CA PRO A 760 -23.39 -9.93 48.13
C PRO A 760 -23.63 -8.40 48.17
N PRO A 761 -23.71 -7.72 47.02
CA PRO A 761 -24.04 -6.29 46.97
C PRO A 761 -25.38 -5.95 47.65
N ALA A 762 -25.42 -4.81 48.35
CA ALA A 762 -26.61 -4.36 49.07
C ALA A 762 -27.81 -4.19 48.14
N GLY A 763 -28.97 -4.76 48.50
CA GLY A 763 -30.20 -4.70 47.70
C GLY A 763 -30.40 -5.86 46.72
N MET A 764 -29.34 -6.59 46.35
CA MET A 764 -29.43 -7.73 45.41
C MET A 764 -30.32 -8.86 45.96
N ALA A 765 -30.21 -9.16 47.26
CA ALA A 765 -31.08 -10.15 47.91
C ALA A 765 -32.57 -9.78 47.86
N LYS A 766 -32.91 -8.48 47.92
CA LYS A 766 -34.30 -8.00 47.78
C LYS A 766 -34.77 -8.07 46.33
N SER A 767 -33.92 -7.71 45.37
CA SER A 767 -34.19 -7.78 43.93
C SER A 767 -34.42 -9.23 43.45
N LEU A 768 -33.70 -10.19 44.01
CA LEU A 768 -33.90 -11.61 43.72
C LEU A 768 -35.17 -12.18 44.34
N ALA A 769 -35.54 -11.71 45.55
CA ALA A 769 -36.81 -12.08 46.16
C ALA A 769 -38.03 -11.55 45.38
N SER A 770 -37.90 -10.38 44.72
CA SER A 770 -38.95 -9.83 43.86
C SER A 770 -39.07 -10.53 42.49
N ALA A 771 -38.04 -11.26 42.05
CA ALA A 771 -38.04 -11.97 40.75
C ALA A 771 -38.92 -13.24 40.73
N GLY A 772 -39.52 -13.62 41.86
CA GLY A 772 -40.55 -14.67 41.94
C GLY A 772 -40.12 -16.06 41.43
N SER A 773 -38.82 -16.36 41.44
CA SER A 773 -38.26 -17.62 40.92
C SER A 773 -37.71 -18.49 42.06
N GLU A 774 -37.95 -19.79 42.00
CA GLU A 774 -37.36 -20.76 42.94
C GLU A 774 -36.05 -21.29 42.41
N PHE A 775 -35.04 -21.41 43.28
CA PHE A 775 -33.73 -21.92 42.91
C PHE A 775 -33.39 -23.21 43.65
N ASP A 776 -32.84 -24.19 42.94
CA ASP A 776 -32.25 -25.38 43.53
C ASP A 776 -30.92 -25.74 42.87
N LEU A 777 -30.13 -26.57 43.56
CA LEU A 777 -28.86 -27.10 43.08
C LEU A 777 -28.98 -28.62 43.01
N VAL A 778 -28.76 -29.18 41.83
CA VAL A 778 -28.93 -30.61 41.56
C VAL A 778 -27.67 -31.24 41.00
N TYR A 779 -27.58 -32.56 41.14
CA TYR A 779 -26.39 -33.36 40.80
C TYR A 779 -26.80 -34.62 40.05
N GLY A 780 -26.06 -34.96 38.99
CA GLY A 780 -26.19 -36.25 38.33
C GLY A 780 -27.32 -36.37 37.31
N TRP A 781 -27.31 -37.50 36.59
CA TRP A 781 -28.16 -37.80 35.45
C TRP A 781 -29.66 -37.92 35.75
N GLU A 782 -30.06 -38.08 37.01
CA GLU A 782 -31.47 -38.16 37.42
C GLU A 782 -32.27 -36.89 37.08
N TYR A 783 -31.58 -35.73 36.94
CA TYR A 783 -32.20 -34.46 36.55
C TYR A 783 -32.01 -34.11 35.06
N ALA A 784 -31.41 -35.00 34.27
CA ALA A 784 -30.97 -34.69 32.91
C ALA A 784 -32.13 -34.34 31.97
N GLY A 785 -33.27 -35.03 32.04
CA GLY A 785 -34.39 -34.84 31.10
C GLY A 785 -34.84 -33.38 30.97
N PRO A 786 -35.36 -32.75 32.04
CA PRO A 786 -35.79 -31.36 32.01
C PRO A 786 -34.67 -30.38 31.63
N ILE A 787 -33.44 -30.61 32.12
CA ILE A 787 -32.29 -29.73 31.85
C ILE A 787 -31.89 -29.78 30.39
N LEU A 788 -31.75 -30.98 29.82
CA LEU A 788 -31.37 -31.17 28.42
C LEU A 788 -32.46 -30.64 27.49
N ASP A 789 -33.74 -30.77 27.84
CA ASP A 789 -34.84 -30.17 27.08
C ASP A 789 -34.84 -28.63 27.14
N HIS A 790 -34.53 -28.05 28.31
CA HIS A 790 -34.37 -26.60 28.46
C HIS A 790 -33.21 -26.05 27.61
N ILE A 791 -32.04 -26.68 27.62
CA ILE A 791 -30.89 -26.17 26.87
C ILE A 791 -30.98 -26.42 25.36
N LYS A 792 -31.77 -27.40 24.90
CA LYS A 792 -32.00 -27.65 23.45
C LYS A 792 -32.55 -26.42 22.73
N THR A 793 -33.27 -25.54 23.43
CA THR A 793 -33.78 -24.29 22.86
C THR A 793 -32.66 -23.29 22.54
N SER A 794 -31.50 -23.44 23.17
CA SER A 794 -30.29 -22.66 22.93
C SER A 794 -29.42 -23.42 21.92
N SER A 795 -29.60 -23.14 20.62
CA SER A 795 -28.88 -23.79 19.51
C SER A 795 -27.38 -23.41 19.42
N ARG A 796 -26.71 -23.21 20.56
CA ARG A 796 -25.31 -22.78 20.67
C ARG A 796 -24.36 -24.01 20.61
N PRO A 797 -23.28 -23.98 19.81
CA PRO A 797 -22.35 -25.11 19.72
C PRO A 797 -21.60 -25.35 21.04
N GLY A 798 -21.37 -26.62 21.38
CA GLY A 798 -20.66 -27.05 22.59
C GLY A 798 -21.43 -26.92 23.91
N LEU A 799 -22.65 -26.36 23.90
CA LEU A 799 -23.42 -26.12 25.11
C LEU A 799 -23.96 -27.42 25.73
N ALA A 800 -24.56 -28.29 24.90
CA ALA A 800 -25.13 -29.54 25.38
C ALA A 800 -24.07 -30.46 25.99
N GLU A 801 -22.87 -30.45 25.39
CA GLU A 801 -21.72 -31.25 25.79
C GLU A 801 -21.18 -30.81 27.16
N VAL A 802 -21.13 -29.50 27.46
CA VAL A 802 -20.76 -29.00 28.79
C VAL A 802 -21.75 -29.51 29.86
N TYR A 803 -23.05 -29.45 29.59
CA TYR A 803 -24.06 -29.95 30.53
C TYR A 803 -23.99 -31.47 30.70
N LYS A 804 -23.77 -32.23 29.63
CA LYS A 804 -23.60 -33.70 29.69
C LYS A 804 -22.36 -34.11 30.48
N LEU A 805 -21.24 -33.39 30.32
CA LEU A 805 -20.03 -33.59 31.11
C LEU A 805 -20.30 -33.32 32.60
N ALA A 806 -21.00 -32.22 32.91
CA ALA A 806 -21.36 -31.89 34.29
C ALA A 806 -22.29 -32.94 34.93
N LEU A 807 -23.32 -33.40 34.21
CA LEU A 807 -24.24 -34.44 34.66
C LEU A 807 -23.54 -35.79 34.89
N SER A 808 -22.46 -36.06 34.17
CA SER A 808 -21.65 -37.29 34.29
C SER A 808 -20.66 -37.27 35.45
N ASP A 809 -20.42 -36.10 36.07
CA ASP A 809 -19.49 -35.92 37.17
C ASP A 809 -20.20 -35.28 38.39
N PRO A 810 -21.16 -35.99 39.02
CA PRO A 810 -21.96 -35.44 40.13
C PRO A 810 -21.14 -35.13 41.38
N THR A 811 -19.91 -35.66 41.48
CA THR A 811 -19.02 -35.42 42.61
C THR A 811 -18.34 -34.05 42.56
N SER A 812 -18.05 -33.57 41.35
CA SER A 812 -17.26 -32.35 41.14
C SER A 812 -18.03 -31.24 40.42
N CYS A 813 -19.16 -31.58 39.79
CA CYS A 813 -20.04 -30.67 39.06
C CYS A 813 -21.45 -30.66 39.64
N GLY A 814 -22.11 -29.51 39.59
CA GLY A 814 -23.53 -29.35 39.95
C GLY A 814 -24.22 -28.40 39.01
N ILE A 815 -25.55 -28.42 38.97
CA ILE A 815 -26.34 -27.52 38.11
C ILE A 815 -27.31 -26.74 38.97
N ILE A 816 -27.18 -25.41 38.97
CA ILE A 816 -28.18 -24.53 39.57
C ILE A 816 -29.30 -24.33 38.57
N ARG A 817 -30.55 -24.46 39.02
CA ARG A 817 -31.74 -24.24 38.22
C ARG A 817 -32.59 -23.15 38.84
N ALA A 818 -33.14 -22.29 38.00
CA ALA A 818 -34.21 -21.38 38.34
C ALA A 818 -35.52 -21.91 37.75
N LYS A 819 -36.55 -22.02 38.58
CA LYS A 819 -37.85 -22.58 38.25
C LYS A 819 -38.95 -21.56 38.50
N ARG A 820 -39.99 -21.64 37.68
CA ARG A 820 -41.23 -20.91 37.95
C ARG A 820 -42.00 -21.63 39.08
N PRO A 821 -42.47 -20.92 40.11
CA PRO A 821 -43.16 -21.55 41.24
C PRO A 821 -44.49 -22.23 40.86
N GLU A 822 -45.16 -21.73 39.82
CA GLU A 822 -46.51 -22.18 39.43
C GLU A 822 -46.54 -23.59 38.82
N ASP A 823 -45.59 -23.89 37.92
CA ASP A 823 -45.58 -25.10 37.10
C ASP A 823 -44.24 -25.86 37.13
N GLY A 824 -43.23 -25.33 37.83
CA GLY A 824 -41.89 -25.90 37.91
C GLY A 824 -41.07 -25.77 36.62
N ALA A 825 -41.54 -25.02 35.63
CA ALA A 825 -40.83 -24.85 34.36
C ALA A 825 -39.46 -24.18 34.57
N LEU A 826 -38.44 -24.68 33.88
CA LEU A 826 -37.09 -24.11 33.94
C LEU A 826 -37.05 -22.74 33.26
N LEU A 827 -36.68 -21.73 34.04
CA LEU A 827 -36.48 -20.36 33.59
C LEU A 827 -35.01 -20.09 33.27
N GLY A 828 -34.09 -20.74 33.98
CA GLY A 828 -32.66 -20.67 33.67
C GLY A 828 -31.83 -21.72 34.38
N THR A 829 -30.64 -22.00 33.84
CA THR A 829 -29.70 -22.97 34.39
C THR A 829 -28.26 -22.48 34.28
N VAL A 830 -27.38 -22.93 35.17
CA VAL A 830 -25.93 -22.71 35.08
C VAL A 830 -25.16 -23.89 35.65
N VAL A 831 -24.00 -24.21 35.06
CA VAL A 831 -23.13 -25.30 35.49
C VAL A 831 -22.10 -24.78 36.50
N LEU A 832 -21.96 -25.49 37.62
CA LEU A 832 -20.87 -25.31 38.57
C LEU A 832 -19.89 -26.46 38.43
N TYR A 833 -18.60 -26.15 38.53
CA TYR A 833 -17.54 -27.13 38.49
C TYR A 833 -16.34 -26.68 39.33
N ASN A 834 -15.48 -27.62 39.72
CA ASN A 834 -14.26 -27.34 40.48
C ASN A 834 -13.02 -27.93 39.79
N HIS A 835 -11.84 -27.75 40.38
CA HIS A 835 -10.56 -28.21 39.82
C HIS A 835 -10.40 -29.73 39.71
N HIS A 836 -11.24 -30.53 40.39
CA HIS A 836 -11.26 -31.99 40.27
C HIS A 836 -12.18 -32.48 39.16
N SER A 837 -13.01 -31.59 38.60
CA SER A 837 -13.93 -31.98 37.54
C SER A 837 -13.20 -32.29 36.25
N ARG A 838 -13.74 -33.24 35.48
CA ARG A 838 -13.28 -33.49 34.10
C ARG A 838 -13.44 -32.24 33.22
N LEU A 839 -14.47 -31.43 33.50
CA LEU A 839 -14.71 -30.18 32.78
C LEU A 839 -13.55 -29.18 32.93
N SER A 840 -12.86 -29.18 34.08
CA SER A 840 -11.72 -28.29 34.33
C SER A 840 -10.51 -28.52 33.41
N GLU A 841 -10.36 -29.72 32.82
CA GLU A 841 -9.29 -30.04 31.86
C GLU A 841 -9.45 -29.24 30.56
N TYR A 842 -10.70 -28.97 30.18
CA TYR A 842 -11.10 -28.24 28.99
C TYR A 842 -11.29 -26.74 29.24
N ILE A 843 -11.12 -26.28 30.48
CA ILE A 843 -11.22 -24.86 30.87
C ILE A 843 -9.94 -24.46 31.63
N PRO A 844 -8.79 -24.35 30.93
CA PRO A 844 -7.51 -23.99 31.54
C PRO A 844 -7.48 -22.71 32.39
N PRO A 845 -8.25 -21.64 32.08
CA PRO A 845 -8.23 -20.42 32.90
C PRO A 845 -8.55 -20.65 34.38
N LEU A 846 -9.23 -21.74 34.75
CA LEU A 846 -9.47 -22.07 36.16
C LEU A 846 -8.18 -22.42 36.90
N ARG A 847 -7.27 -23.13 36.23
CA ARG A 847 -5.98 -23.56 36.79
C ARG A 847 -4.97 -22.43 36.89
N ASP A 848 -5.13 -21.38 36.07
CA ASP A 848 -4.28 -20.19 36.07
C ASP A 848 -4.41 -19.31 37.33
N LEU A 849 -5.46 -19.54 38.14
CA LEU A 849 -5.74 -18.72 39.30
C LEU A 849 -4.77 -18.94 40.47
N ASN A 850 -4.00 -20.05 40.47
CA ASN A 850 -3.01 -20.40 41.51
C ASN A 850 -3.56 -20.36 42.95
N GLU A 851 -4.86 -20.55 43.11
CA GLU A 851 -5.57 -20.59 44.39
C GLU A 851 -6.76 -21.57 44.30
N ALA A 852 -7.35 -21.95 45.44
CA ALA A 852 -8.55 -22.80 45.44
C ALA A 852 -9.69 -22.07 44.72
N ALA A 853 -10.11 -22.57 43.57
CA ALA A 853 -11.10 -21.92 42.71
C ALA A 853 -12.20 -22.88 42.25
N GLY A 854 -13.39 -22.32 42.06
CA GLY A 854 -14.51 -22.96 41.39
C GLY A 854 -14.89 -22.17 40.13
N GLY A 855 -15.61 -22.80 39.22
CA GLY A 855 -16.06 -22.21 37.98
C GLY A 855 -17.57 -22.25 37.81
N ILE A 856 -18.08 -21.26 37.09
CA ILE A 856 -19.47 -21.11 36.68
C ILE A 856 -19.48 -21.03 35.15
N SER A 857 -20.07 -22.02 34.48
CA SER A 857 -20.09 -22.13 33.02
C SER A 857 -21.49 -22.10 32.44
N SER A 858 -21.56 -21.62 31.20
CA SER A 858 -22.66 -21.93 30.28
C SER A 858 -24.07 -21.59 30.83
N PRO A 859 -24.31 -20.34 31.29
CA PRO A 859 -25.63 -19.93 31.71
C PRO A 859 -26.62 -19.97 30.54
N VAL A 860 -27.81 -20.51 30.77
CA VAL A 860 -28.90 -20.57 29.78
C VAL A 860 -30.17 -20.04 30.41
N ILE A 861 -30.73 -18.98 29.83
CA ILE A 861 -31.99 -18.38 30.27
C ILE A 861 -33.04 -18.54 29.17
N SER A 862 -34.26 -18.87 29.58
CA SER A 862 -35.38 -19.02 28.66
C SER A 862 -35.71 -17.67 27.99
N PRO A 863 -35.92 -17.62 26.66
CA PRO A 863 -36.22 -16.38 25.94
C PRO A 863 -37.47 -15.63 26.43
N GLY A 864 -38.41 -16.33 27.09
CA GLY A 864 -39.67 -15.76 27.59
C GLY A 864 -39.55 -15.00 28.92
N VAL A 865 -38.34 -14.87 29.49
CA VAL A 865 -38.12 -14.16 30.77
C VAL A 865 -37.95 -12.67 30.53
N GLY A 866 -38.88 -11.86 31.07
CA GLY A 866 -38.86 -10.39 30.94
C GLY A 866 -37.70 -9.70 31.68
N GLU A 867 -37.18 -10.30 32.75
CA GLU A 867 -36.05 -9.78 33.54
C GLU A 867 -34.79 -10.67 33.40
N TYR A 868 -34.25 -10.78 32.18
CA TYR A 868 -33.08 -11.61 31.87
C TYR A 868 -31.89 -11.36 32.82
N SER A 869 -31.51 -10.10 33.02
CA SER A 869 -30.32 -9.74 33.80
C SER A 869 -30.48 -10.08 35.29
N THR A 870 -31.67 -9.86 35.87
CA THR A 870 -31.95 -10.19 37.28
C THR A 870 -31.82 -11.69 37.53
N LEU A 871 -32.41 -12.51 36.64
CA LEU A 871 -32.35 -13.97 36.76
C LEU A 871 -30.92 -14.50 36.60
N LEU A 872 -30.16 -13.95 35.64
CA LEU A 872 -28.76 -14.31 35.43
C LEU A 872 -27.88 -13.99 36.64
N GLN A 873 -28.04 -12.79 37.19
CA GLN A 873 -27.35 -12.38 38.42
C GLN A 873 -27.71 -13.28 39.60
N GLY A 874 -28.97 -13.73 39.69
CA GLY A 874 -29.41 -14.69 40.70
C GLY A 874 -28.72 -16.05 40.61
N LEU A 875 -28.65 -16.62 39.40
CA LEU A 875 -27.95 -17.87 39.15
C LEU A 875 -26.46 -17.77 39.49
N ILE A 876 -25.79 -16.71 39.04
CA ILE A 876 -24.37 -16.47 39.31
C ILE A 876 -24.13 -16.22 40.80
N LEU A 877 -25.00 -15.46 41.47
CA LEU A 877 -24.90 -15.18 42.91
C LEU A 877 -24.93 -16.48 43.72
N LEU A 878 -25.87 -17.37 43.40
CA LEU A 878 -25.98 -18.67 44.06
C LEU A 878 -24.76 -19.54 43.76
N GLY A 879 -24.23 -19.49 42.53
CA GLY A 879 -22.98 -20.16 42.15
C GLY A 879 -21.80 -19.69 42.98
N MET A 880 -21.62 -18.37 43.12
CA MET A 880 -20.58 -17.78 43.97
C MET A 880 -20.71 -18.21 45.42
N ARG A 881 -21.94 -18.23 45.97
CA ARG A 881 -22.18 -18.69 47.34
C ARG A 881 -21.83 -20.18 47.53
N GLN A 882 -22.15 -21.02 46.54
CA GLN A 882 -21.84 -22.43 46.59
C GLN A 882 -20.32 -22.68 46.50
N ILE A 883 -19.64 -22.01 45.58
CA ILE A 883 -18.17 -22.08 45.42
C ILE A 883 -17.47 -21.58 46.69
N LYS A 884 -17.99 -20.49 47.30
CA LYS A 884 -17.52 -20.01 48.61
C LYS A 884 -17.71 -21.05 49.71
N ALA A 885 -18.87 -21.73 49.75
CA ALA A 885 -19.15 -22.77 50.74
C ALA A 885 -18.24 -23.99 50.59
N GLN A 886 -17.70 -24.24 49.39
CA GLN A 886 -16.69 -25.26 49.11
C GLN A 886 -15.26 -24.84 49.52
N GLY A 887 -15.09 -23.63 50.08
CA GLY A 887 -13.79 -23.13 50.56
C GLY A 887 -12.92 -22.50 49.48
N CYS A 888 -13.45 -22.23 48.28
CA CYS A 888 -12.70 -21.57 47.22
C CYS A 888 -12.56 -20.06 47.46
N ASN A 889 -11.38 -19.51 47.18
CA ASN A 889 -11.06 -18.09 47.27
C ASN A 889 -11.23 -17.33 45.94
N ALA A 890 -11.43 -18.04 44.83
CA ALA A 890 -11.74 -17.43 43.54
C ALA A 890 -12.89 -18.14 42.82
N CYS A 891 -13.60 -17.38 41.99
CA CYS A 891 -14.68 -17.84 41.13
C CYS A 891 -14.38 -17.44 39.69
N LEU A 892 -14.24 -18.42 38.79
CA LEU A 892 -14.18 -18.18 37.35
C LEU A 892 -15.60 -18.17 36.78
N LEU A 893 -15.87 -17.23 35.89
CA LEU A 893 -17.05 -17.21 35.04
C LEU A 893 -16.58 -17.36 33.59
N ASP A 894 -16.71 -18.56 33.03
CA ASP A 894 -16.23 -18.88 31.69
C ASP A 894 -17.31 -18.66 30.63
N TYR A 895 -16.88 -18.11 29.49
CA TYR A 895 -17.72 -17.80 28.33
C TYR A 895 -18.93 -16.89 28.67
N MET A 896 -18.70 -15.58 28.63
CA MET A 896 -19.75 -14.56 28.78
C MET A 896 -19.93 -13.72 27.51
N ASP A 897 -21.18 -13.56 27.07
CA ASP A 897 -21.54 -12.67 25.97
C ASP A 897 -21.35 -11.20 26.40
N GLY A 898 -20.66 -10.40 25.58
CA GLY A 898 -20.22 -9.05 25.95
C GLY A 898 -21.25 -7.92 25.80
N ASP A 899 -22.47 -8.22 25.35
CA ASP A 899 -23.47 -7.21 24.93
C ASP A 899 -24.36 -6.66 26.07
N GLY A 900 -23.78 -6.35 27.25
CA GLY A 900 -24.43 -5.41 28.19
C GLY A 900 -24.67 -5.82 29.64
N ASN A 901 -24.07 -6.90 30.15
CA ASN A 901 -24.15 -7.27 31.59
C ASN A 901 -22.83 -7.08 32.37
N PHE A 902 -21.79 -6.50 31.76
CA PHE A 902 -20.50 -6.27 32.42
C PHE A 902 -20.63 -5.48 33.72
N ASP A 903 -21.38 -4.37 33.71
CA ASP A 903 -21.56 -3.52 34.89
C ASP A 903 -22.18 -4.28 36.07
N GLY A 904 -23.11 -5.20 35.78
CA GLY A 904 -23.76 -6.04 36.79
C GLY A 904 -22.80 -7.06 37.42
N PHE A 905 -21.93 -7.68 36.63
CA PHE A 905 -20.94 -8.65 37.16
C PHE A 905 -19.76 -7.97 37.82
N SER A 906 -19.32 -6.81 37.33
CA SER A 906 -18.32 -6.00 38.02
C SER A 906 -18.82 -5.52 39.38
N ALA A 907 -20.11 -5.18 39.51
CA ALA A 907 -20.71 -4.90 40.82
C ALA A 907 -20.70 -6.13 41.76
N MET A 908 -20.72 -7.35 41.22
CA MET A 908 -20.55 -8.59 41.97
C MET A 908 -19.08 -8.93 42.25
N GLY A 909 -18.12 -8.12 41.81
CA GLY A 909 -16.69 -8.31 42.04
C GLY A 909 -15.96 -9.12 40.97
N PHE A 910 -16.55 -9.28 39.77
CA PHE A 910 -15.86 -9.91 38.64
C PHE A 910 -15.08 -8.88 37.81
N ASP A 911 -13.82 -9.22 37.55
CA ASP A 911 -12.95 -8.52 36.62
C ASP A 911 -12.74 -9.36 35.36
N VAL A 912 -12.55 -8.69 34.22
CA VAL A 912 -12.31 -9.38 32.95
C VAL A 912 -10.91 -9.98 32.92
N MET A 913 -10.81 -11.29 32.68
CA MET A 913 -9.55 -12.03 32.61
C MET A 913 -9.01 -12.11 31.18
N HIS A 914 -9.84 -12.54 30.22
CA HIS A 914 -9.50 -12.62 28.81
C HIS A 914 -10.67 -12.13 27.94
N ASN A 915 -10.37 -11.39 26.88
CA ASN A 915 -11.35 -10.87 25.92
C ASN A 915 -11.12 -11.43 24.53
N PHE A 916 -12.22 -11.76 23.84
CA PHE A 916 -12.20 -12.33 22.50
C PHE A 916 -13.31 -11.75 21.62
N GLU A 917 -13.14 -11.90 20.32
CA GLU A 917 -14.14 -11.68 19.27
C GLU A 917 -14.49 -13.03 18.65
N GLU A 918 -15.66 -13.57 18.98
CA GLU A 918 -16.19 -14.76 18.32
C GLU A 918 -16.65 -14.40 16.91
N VAL A 919 -16.18 -15.15 15.90
CA VAL A 919 -16.53 -14.90 14.49
C VAL A 919 -17.20 -16.15 13.93
N SER A 920 -18.35 -15.97 13.30
CA SER A 920 -19.08 -17.05 12.63
C SER A 920 -19.47 -16.66 11.20
N CYS A 921 -19.55 -17.65 10.32
CA CYS A 921 -19.96 -17.47 8.93
C CYS A 921 -20.64 -18.72 8.38
N ASP A 922 -21.45 -18.56 7.32
CA ASP A 922 -22.09 -19.69 6.64
C ASP A 922 -21.07 -20.52 5.86
N ALA A 923 -21.26 -21.84 5.84
CA ALA A 923 -20.36 -22.75 5.13
C ALA A 923 -20.29 -22.44 3.62
N ALA A 924 -21.38 -21.94 3.04
CA ALA A 924 -21.48 -21.52 1.63
C ALA A 924 -20.45 -20.43 1.24
N THR A 925 -20.03 -19.62 2.21
CA THR A 925 -19.00 -18.57 2.02
C THR A 925 -17.68 -19.15 1.53
N TRP A 926 -17.38 -20.40 1.89
CA TRP A 926 -16.11 -21.06 1.60
C TRP A 926 -16.16 -21.96 0.35
N THR A 927 -17.35 -22.28 -0.14
CA THR A 927 -17.54 -23.05 -1.40
C THR A 927 -17.52 -22.17 -2.66
N MET A 928 -17.69 -20.85 -2.52
CA MET A 928 -17.64 -19.90 -3.64
C MET A 928 -16.25 -19.29 -3.90
N ILE A 929 -15.26 -19.64 -3.08
CA ILE A 929 -13.87 -19.21 -3.28
C ILE A 929 -13.22 -20.23 -4.23
N PRO A 930 -12.74 -19.83 -5.44
CA PRO A 930 -12.07 -20.75 -6.34
C PRO A 930 -10.89 -21.41 -5.61
N PRO A 931 -10.63 -22.71 -5.82
CA PRO A 931 -9.40 -23.31 -5.29
C PRO A 931 -8.21 -22.57 -5.89
N SER A 932 -7.48 -21.84 -5.04
CA SER A 932 -6.25 -21.13 -5.41
C SER A 932 -5.12 -22.08 -5.73
#